data_AF-A0A0F9S4D6-F1
#
_entry.id   AF-A0A0F9S4D6-F1
#
_cell.length_a   1.000
_cell.length_b   1.000
_cell.length_c   1.000
_cell.angle_alpha   90.00
_cell.angle_beta   90.00
_cell.angle_gamma   90.00
#
_symmetry.space_group_name_H-M   'P 1'
#
loop_
_entity.id
_entity.type
_entity.pdbx_description
1 polymer ?
#
loop_
_entity_poly.entity_id
_entity_poly.type
_entity_poly.pdbx_seq_one_letter_code
_entity_poly.pdbx_strand_id
1 'polypeptide(L)'
;MSVEKITTKEESKITQGTIAEYMRKRTQLVGFEFGYWKHVQYCSEFLDNALDAIESFQWKELNKPDSKIRFSLDQELFLEKFSILETIKEEKRSQHLDNEAKHTLMNEFGIGESRGENISSTNELGVKEEESGEISEESELEIEEEVKRIIDDMEEIIKPVEFIIDVEPIVIVRIREFEAPSFLTSEISQKNIMSYTFEIFDNGTGMSKIDLRKFGKYLASSKSMELKQTRGSQGFGAPSAFSDAQNTTGKPVIAVSKSKDIVYATVSEFFTTSKNEKKYLIHPTDIDSPFLHGTYIKLNYLNVKYIRGYVEKYVEETAFLNPHITIIYIDPFGKEKIYRRLASSFPKEPKYAKSHPSSVNIGDLQDLISKSENNFITAFLQKNFVRISPKIAKEIVELAERDMQEKKNLLILQDGFVKKLSKKTEEIFLIRYEKRIIGRSIKPKDKLIIYKLESEKLQEKYWNLISNYGKLNNNLENFNKEIKKQKNRIEKTETRKEIKNIEREIKKILKDKEDNNKKKDQVKNQLNNLFKNAREGIIEKKKIKNRSEYEDLVKEVQISKANPSDLSKEQFNSLFLAFKSIKYKAPPTDTVIPVGELVLENTLIKEIGLKISENIDDFDIPIENINQNYDIFLEDKINKSRDDRLETKDDSKDSISITPEELIELNSEILGSFNVGGEKIELQQLEKAIVDILPYSDTESVDSYSNVLDYFIENYTKDDDFVAAETRAPTSGKGLAYVVEAVLAHSRNLEVPKRSRDVLSRFVNRTPKLRDSADCAISKATQLVNWKNYALEVYDNGLPKGPIKLLVNVSGPFVHLMFKSQSKNALADDDVLIKEIKYCLEAIGRRLRIYLNRKANLRKSERRASLIEKYIPKFVESLYNIASKGDSVYKAKVNKKELRL
;
A
#
# COMPACT_ATOMS: atom_id res chain seq x y z
N MET A 1 -73.66 -18.85 -2.43
CA MET A 1 -72.48 -19.72 -2.37
C MET A 1 -71.25 -18.83 -2.20
N SER A 2 -70.56 -19.07 -1.09
CA SER A 2 -69.29 -18.55 -0.57
C SER A 2 -68.46 -17.58 -1.43
N VAL A 3 -68.41 -16.32 -0.98
CA VAL A 3 -67.30 -15.39 -1.24
C VAL A 3 -66.13 -15.82 -0.34
N GLU A 4 -65.13 -16.49 -0.91
CA GLU A 4 -63.87 -16.73 -0.20
C GLU A 4 -63.14 -15.41 0.00
N LYS A 5 -63.12 -14.95 1.26
CA LYS A 5 -62.21 -13.90 1.72
C LYS A 5 -60.79 -14.44 1.63
N ILE A 6 -60.08 -14.10 0.55
CA ILE A 6 -58.62 -14.19 0.50
C ILE A 6 -58.08 -13.24 1.58
N THR A 7 -57.81 -13.82 2.75
CA THR A 7 -57.11 -13.18 3.85
C THR A 7 -55.64 -13.60 3.76
N THR A 8 -54.92 -13.04 2.79
CA THR A 8 -53.46 -13.11 2.80
C THR A 8 -52.94 -12.09 3.82
N LYS A 9 -53.00 -12.47 5.11
CA LYS A 9 -52.01 -11.98 6.05
C LYS A 9 -50.68 -12.60 5.62
N GLU A 10 -49.87 -11.86 4.87
CA GLU A 10 -48.46 -12.21 4.69
C GLU A 10 -47.81 -12.18 6.08
N GLU A 11 -47.76 -13.32 6.74
CA GLU A 11 -46.91 -13.50 7.93
C GLU A 11 -45.47 -13.34 7.46
N SER A 12 -44.82 -12.26 7.89
CA SER A 12 -43.40 -12.03 7.64
C SER A 12 -42.59 -13.19 8.23
N LYS A 13 -42.19 -14.15 7.40
CA LYS A 13 -41.38 -15.30 7.79
C LYS A 13 -39.91 -14.87 7.88
N ILE A 14 -39.31 -14.98 9.06
CA ILE A 14 -37.87 -14.78 9.23
C ILE A 14 -37.16 -16.01 8.65
N THR A 15 -36.37 -15.83 7.59
CA THR A 15 -35.57 -16.89 6.96
C THR A 15 -34.08 -16.61 7.13
N GLN A 16 -33.28 -17.67 7.28
CA GLN A 16 -31.82 -17.59 7.34
C GLN A 16 -31.26 -17.84 5.93
N GLY A 17 -30.43 -16.91 5.44
CA GLY A 17 -29.72 -17.06 4.16
C GLY A 17 -28.20 -17.16 4.37
N THR A 18 -27.48 -17.69 3.37
CA THR A 18 -26.00 -17.71 3.42
C THR A 18 -25.42 -16.36 2.96
N ILE A 19 -24.13 -16.14 3.24
CA ILE A 19 -23.42 -14.98 2.70
C ILE A 19 -23.40 -14.96 1.17
N ALA A 20 -23.27 -16.13 0.54
CA ALA A 20 -23.27 -16.25 -0.91
C ALA A 20 -24.64 -15.86 -1.48
N GLU A 21 -25.73 -16.31 -0.85
CA GLU A 21 -27.09 -15.92 -1.25
C GLU A 21 -27.31 -14.41 -1.14
N TYR A 22 -26.85 -13.80 -0.04
CA TYR A 22 -26.96 -12.35 0.16
C TYR A 22 -26.18 -11.57 -0.90
N MET A 23 -24.91 -11.94 -1.13
CA MET A 23 -24.02 -11.24 -2.06
C MET A 23 -24.44 -11.44 -3.53
N ARG A 24 -24.92 -12.64 -3.91
CA ARG A 24 -25.44 -12.89 -5.26
C ARG A 24 -26.62 -11.98 -5.61
N LYS A 25 -27.50 -11.69 -4.64
CA LYS A 25 -28.64 -10.77 -4.83
C LYS A 25 -28.22 -9.29 -4.82
N ARG A 26 -26.99 -8.99 -4.38
CA ARG A 26 -26.53 -7.62 -4.10
C ARG A 26 -25.09 -7.36 -4.58
N THR A 27 -24.71 -7.86 -5.75
CA THR A 27 -23.37 -7.70 -6.33
C THR A 27 -22.98 -6.23 -6.54
N GLN A 28 -23.96 -5.32 -6.65
CA GLN A 28 -23.77 -3.87 -6.68
C GLN A 28 -23.07 -3.31 -5.41
N LEU A 29 -23.19 -3.96 -4.24
CA LEU A 29 -22.53 -3.51 -3.01
C LEU A 29 -21.00 -3.57 -3.08
N VAL A 30 -20.48 -4.40 -3.98
CA VAL A 30 -19.05 -4.63 -4.21
C VAL A 30 -18.62 -4.16 -5.61
N GLY A 31 -19.43 -3.32 -6.27
CA GLY A 31 -19.03 -2.60 -7.48
C GLY A 31 -19.42 -3.25 -8.80
N PHE A 32 -20.12 -4.39 -8.81
CA PHE A 32 -20.62 -5.05 -10.04
C PHE A 32 -22.02 -4.56 -10.43
N GLU A 33 -22.20 -3.24 -10.46
CA GLU A 33 -23.42 -2.61 -10.99
C GLU A 33 -23.30 -2.42 -12.51
N PHE A 34 -24.38 -2.62 -13.27
CA PHE A 34 -24.39 -2.36 -14.72
C PHE A 34 -23.92 -0.92 -15.02
N GLY A 35 -22.95 -0.79 -15.92
CA GLY A 35 -22.35 0.49 -16.28
C GLY A 35 -20.85 0.41 -16.55
N TYR A 36 -20.23 1.55 -16.87
CA TYR A 36 -18.83 1.62 -17.29
C TYR A 36 -17.84 1.08 -16.25
N TRP A 37 -18.14 1.27 -14.96
CA TRP A 37 -17.27 0.85 -13.86
C TRP A 37 -17.24 -0.66 -13.63
N LYS A 38 -18.23 -1.41 -14.14
CA LYS A 38 -18.25 -2.87 -14.00
C LYS A 38 -17.02 -3.52 -14.63
N HIS A 39 -16.64 -3.08 -15.83
CA HIS A 39 -15.42 -3.55 -16.50
C HIS A 39 -14.17 -3.30 -15.67
N VAL A 40 -14.09 -2.12 -15.04
CA VAL A 40 -12.99 -1.74 -14.15
C VAL A 40 -12.98 -2.63 -12.91
N GLN A 41 -14.14 -2.99 -12.35
CA GLN A 41 -14.22 -3.85 -11.18
C GLN A 41 -13.68 -5.27 -11.48
N TYR A 42 -14.02 -5.85 -12.63
CA TYR A 42 -13.42 -7.12 -13.07
C TYR A 42 -11.90 -7.02 -13.14
N CYS A 43 -11.37 -6.01 -13.84
CA CYS A 43 -9.93 -5.81 -13.94
C CYS A 43 -9.28 -5.61 -12.56
N SER A 44 -9.88 -4.79 -11.70
CA SER A 44 -9.37 -4.49 -10.36
C SER A 44 -9.24 -5.74 -9.48
N GLU A 45 -10.28 -6.56 -9.42
CA GLU A 45 -10.28 -7.74 -8.54
C GLU A 45 -9.27 -8.80 -8.98
N PHE A 46 -9.12 -9.03 -10.29
CA PHE A 46 -8.20 -10.06 -10.77
C PHE A 46 -6.77 -9.58 -10.92
N LEU A 47 -6.55 -8.35 -11.42
CA LEU A 47 -5.20 -7.78 -11.55
C LEU A 47 -4.53 -7.62 -10.17
N ASP A 48 -5.24 -7.12 -9.16
CA ASP A 48 -4.68 -6.99 -7.81
C ASP A 48 -4.30 -8.35 -7.20
N ASN A 49 -5.07 -9.40 -7.50
CA ASN A 49 -4.76 -10.76 -7.05
C ASN A 49 -3.57 -11.36 -7.79
N ALA A 50 -3.46 -11.13 -9.10
CA ALA A 50 -2.30 -11.52 -9.91
C ALA A 50 -1.01 -10.87 -9.40
N LEU A 51 -1.02 -9.55 -9.13
CA LEU A 51 0.14 -8.83 -8.59
C LEU A 51 0.56 -9.37 -7.21
N ASP A 52 -0.40 -9.61 -6.31
CA ASP A 52 -0.12 -10.22 -5.00
C ASP A 52 0.47 -11.65 -5.15
N ALA A 53 0.04 -12.41 -6.17
CA ALA A 53 0.53 -13.77 -6.43
C ALA A 53 1.96 -13.77 -7.00
N ILE A 54 2.28 -12.88 -7.93
CA ILE A 54 3.62 -12.70 -8.50
C ILE A 54 4.61 -12.25 -7.41
N GLU A 55 4.26 -11.24 -6.62
CA GLU A 55 5.09 -10.79 -5.50
C GLU A 55 5.33 -11.93 -4.48
N SER A 56 4.28 -12.67 -4.13
CA SER A 56 4.38 -13.80 -3.20
C SER A 56 5.24 -14.94 -3.73
N PHE A 57 5.21 -15.19 -5.04
CA PHE A 57 6.08 -16.17 -5.68
C PHE A 57 7.54 -15.72 -5.56
N GLN A 58 7.85 -14.49 -5.97
CA GLN A 58 9.22 -13.98 -5.94
C GLN A 58 9.81 -13.99 -4.53
N TRP A 59 9.06 -13.56 -3.50
CA TRP A 59 9.55 -13.57 -2.12
C TRP A 59 9.89 -14.99 -1.63
N LYS A 60 9.07 -15.99 -2.00
CA LYS A 60 9.35 -17.40 -1.66
C LYS A 60 10.63 -17.90 -2.34
N GLU A 61 10.88 -17.49 -3.58
CA GLU A 61 12.07 -17.91 -4.32
C GLU A 61 13.33 -17.18 -3.87
N LEU A 62 13.25 -15.89 -3.52
CA LEU A 62 14.38 -15.13 -2.97
C LEU A 62 14.89 -15.70 -1.64
N ASN A 63 14.03 -16.37 -0.87
CA ASN A 63 14.42 -17.05 0.36
C ASN A 63 15.18 -18.37 0.12
N LYS A 64 15.29 -18.83 -1.14
CA LYS A 64 16.01 -20.05 -1.54
C LYS A 64 17.28 -19.68 -2.31
N PRO A 65 18.49 -19.99 -1.81
CA PRO A 65 19.74 -19.58 -2.44
C PRO A 65 19.94 -20.16 -3.85
N ASP A 66 19.41 -21.36 -4.14
CA ASP A 66 19.62 -22.07 -5.41
C ASP A 66 18.40 -22.04 -6.36
N SER A 67 17.47 -21.09 -6.19
CA SER A 67 16.28 -21.03 -7.06
C SER A 67 16.64 -20.62 -8.49
N LYS A 68 16.40 -21.52 -9.45
CA LYS A 68 16.59 -21.29 -10.90
C LYS A 68 15.38 -20.64 -11.58
N ILE A 69 14.25 -20.58 -10.89
CA ILE A 69 12.94 -20.14 -11.42
C ILE A 69 12.51 -18.77 -10.86
N ARG A 70 13.41 -18.11 -10.11
CA ARG A 70 13.18 -16.73 -9.66
C ARG A 70 13.16 -15.81 -10.88
N PHE A 71 12.32 -14.77 -10.86
CA PHE A 71 12.36 -13.78 -11.91
C PHE A 71 13.72 -13.08 -11.93
N SER A 72 14.32 -12.99 -13.12
CA SER A 72 15.58 -12.29 -13.36
C SER A 72 15.27 -10.88 -13.82
N LEU A 73 15.69 -9.87 -13.06
CA LEU A 73 15.40 -8.46 -13.34
C LEU A 73 16.56 -7.72 -14.03
N ASP A 74 17.65 -8.43 -14.32
CA ASP A 74 18.93 -7.89 -14.78
C ASP A 74 18.96 -7.55 -16.29
N GLN A 75 17.93 -7.95 -17.05
CA GLN A 75 17.85 -7.69 -18.48
C GLN A 75 16.77 -6.64 -18.79
N GLU A 76 17.15 -5.57 -19.50
CA GLU A 76 16.19 -4.75 -20.25
C GLU A 76 15.75 -5.56 -21.47
N LEU A 77 14.63 -6.29 -21.35
CA LEU A 77 14.01 -6.94 -22.51
C LEU A 77 13.45 -5.85 -23.43
N PHE A 78 13.97 -5.76 -24.66
CA PHE A 78 13.47 -4.85 -25.69
C PHE A 78 12.12 -5.35 -26.20
N LEU A 79 11.05 -5.00 -25.50
CA LEU A 79 9.69 -5.48 -25.78
C LEU A 79 9.05 -4.95 -27.09
N GLU A 80 9.82 -4.30 -27.96
CA GLU A 80 9.33 -3.64 -29.19
C GLU A 80 9.03 -4.62 -30.35
N LYS A 81 9.27 -5.93 -30.18
CA LYS A 81 8.98 -6.98 -31.17
C LYS A 81 7.81 -7.92 -30.80
N PHE A 82 6.99 -7.61 -29.80
CA PHE A 82 6.09 -8.59 -29.15
C PHE A 82 4.59 -8.26 -29.22
N SER A 83 4.12 -7.63 -30.30
CA SER A 83 2.67 -7.46 -30.50
C SER A 83 2.02 -8.84 -30.60
N ILE A 84 1.23 -9.22 -29.57
CA ILE A 84 0.45 -10.46 -29.51
C ILE A 84 -0.40 -10.60 -30.79
N LEU A 85 -0.92 -9.47 -31.27
CA LEU A 85 -1.81 -9.42 -32.42
C LEU A 85 -1.08 -9.53 -33.77
N GLU A 86 0.19 -9.14 -33.87
CA GLU A 86 0.98 -9.34 -35.09
C GLU A 86 1.35 -10.82 -35.24
N THR A 87 1.79 -11.47 -34.15
CA THR A 87 2.05 -12.91 -34.12
C THR A 87 0.80 -13.73 -34.46
N ILE A 88 -0.37 -13.38 -33.91
CA ILE A 88 -1.65 -14.05 -34.24
C ILE A 88 -2.06 -13.82 -35.70
N LYS A 89 -1.80 -12.62 -36.26
CA LYS A 89 -2.07 -12.34 -37.68
C LYS A 89 -1.14 -13.12 -38.61
N GLU A 90 0.14 -13.25 -38.25
CA GLU A 90 1.12 -14.05 -39.00
C GLU A 90 0.78 -15.54 -38.95
N GLU A 91 0.38 -16.07 -37.79
CA GLU A 91 -0.06 -17.48 -37.64
C GLU A 91 -1.37 -17.78 -38.37
N LYS A 92 -2.36 -16.87 -38.34
CA LYS A 92 -3.58 -17.02 -39.15
C LYS A 92 -3.28 -16.95 -40.64
N ARG A 93 -2.26 -16.20 -41.06
CA ARG A 93 -1.81 -16.12 -42.45
C ARG A 93 -1.10 -17.42 -42.86
N SER A 94 -0.24 -17.98 -42.01
CA SER A 94 0.42 -19.27 -42.26
C SER A 94 -0.57 -20.45 -42.26
N GLN A 95 -1.56 -20.47 -41.36
CA GLN A 95 -2.65 -21.45 -41.38
C GLN A 95 -3.52 -21.34 -42.63
N HIS A 96 -3.76 -20.14 -43.16
CA HIS A 96 -4.46 -19.97 -44.43
C HIS A 96 -3.67 -20.53 -45.61
N LEU A 97 -2.35 -20.29 -45.65
CA LEU A 97 -1.44 -20.87 -46.65
C LEU A 97 -1.36 -22.40 -46.55
N ASP A 98 -1.32 -22.96 -45.33
CA ASP A 98 -1.34 -24.41 -45.11
C ASP A 98 -2.68 -25.03 -45.50
N ASN A 99 -3.81 -24.38 -45.19
CA ASN A 99 -5.14 -24.86 -45.58
C ASN A 99 -5.36 -24.76 -47.10
N GLU A 100 -4.79 -23.77 -47.77
CA GLU A 100 -4.82 -23.63 -49.23
C GLU A 100 -3.92 -24.70 -49.90
N ALA A 101 -2.76 -25.00 -49.32
CA ALA A 101 -1.92 -26.14 -49.73
C ALA A 101 -2.64 -27.48 -49.50
N LYS A 102 -3.36 -27.63 -48.39
CA LYS A 102 -4.19 -28.80 -48.07
C LYS A 102 -5.39 -28.94 -49.00
N HIS A 103 -6.02 -27.83 -49.40
CA HIS A 103 -7.12 -27.81 -50.37
C HIS A 103 -6.63 -28.14 -51.79
N THR A 104 -5.42 -27.72 -52.14
CA THR A 104 -4.76 -28.05 -53.41
C THR A 104 -4.42 -29.55 -53.45
N LEU A 105 -3.90 -30.09 -52.34
CA LEU A 105 -3.66 -31.53 -52.16
C LEU A 105 -4.97 -32.34 -52.15
N MET A 106 -6.03 -31.87 -51.49
CA MET A 106 -7.33 -32.58 -51.47
C MET A 106 -8.02 -32.59 -52.84
N ASN A 107 -7.83 -31.55 -53.66
CA ASN A 107 -8.29 -31.54 -55.05
C ASN A 107 -7.44 -32.46 -55.96
N GLU A 108 -6.17 -32.68 -55.67
CA GLU A 108 -5.32 -33.66 -56.36
C GLU A 108 -5.66 -35.11 -55.97
N PHE A 109 -6.19 -35.36 -54.77
CA PHE A 109 -6.52 -36.70 -54.27
C PHE A 109 -8.01 -37.10 -54.34
N GLY A 110 -8.90 -36.22 -54.82
CA GLY A 110 -10.25 -36.61 -55.28
C GLY A 110 -11.12 -37.35 -54.25
N ILE A 111 -11.32 -36.79 -53.06
CA ILE A 111 -12.29 -37.33 -52.07
C ILE A 111 -13.37 -36.28 -51.83
N GLY A 112 -14.59 -36.59 -52.31
CA GLY A 112 -15.77 -35.73 -52.19
C GLY A 112 -16.48 -35.84 -50.83
N GLU A 113 -17.10 -34.73 -50.42
CA GLU A 113 -17.94 -34.59 -49.23
C GLU A 113 -19.27 -35.36 -49.35
N SER A 114 -19.70 -36.02 -48.27
CA SER A 114 -21.08 -36.50 -48.11
C SER A 114 -21.82 -35.68 -47.05
N ARG A 115 -22.97 -35.15 -47.48
CA ARG A 115 -24.02 -34.48 -46.69
C ARG A 115 -24.93 -35.50 -45.99
N GLY A 116 -25.55 -35.09 -44.87
CA GLY A 116 -26.78 -35.66 -44.32
C GLY A 116 -26.95 -35.24 -42.86
N GLU A 117 -27.63 -34.13 -42.54
CA GLU A 117 -29.08 -33.96 -42.36
C GLU A 117 -29.58 -34.22 -40.92
N ASN A 118 -30.21 -33.17 -40.37
CA ASN A 118 -30.90 -33.08 -39.08
C ASN A 118 -32.09 -34.05 -38.98
N ILE A 119 -32.43 -34.53 -37.77
CA ILE A 119 -33.82 -34.69 -37.31
C ILE A 119 -33.89 -34.47 -35.79
N SER A 120 -34.86 -33.66 -35.39
CA SER A 120 -35.32 -33.34 -34.05
C SER A 120 -36.29 -34.38 -33.49
N SER A 121 -36.25 -34.66 -32.18
CA SER A 121 -37.48 -34.97 -31.42
C SER A 121 -37.34 -34.69 -29.92
N THR A 122 -38.31 -33.94 -29.43
CA THR A 122 -38.64 -33.60 -28.03
C THR A 122 -39.04 -34.80 -27.18
N ASN A 123 -38.71 -34.82 -25.88
CA ASN A 123 -39.65 -35.14 -24.79
C ASN A 123 -39.05 -34.91 -23.38
N GLU A 124 -39.97 -34.64 -22.45
CA GLU A 124 -39.83 -33.98 -21.14
C GLU A 124 -39.31 -34.84 -19.97
N LEU A 125 -38.59 -34.14 -19.08
CA LEU A 125 -38.47 -34.20 -17.60
C LEU A 125 -38.83 -35.47 -16.81
N GLY A 126 -37.83 -35.94 -16.05
CA GLY A 126 -37.99 -36.71 -14.80
C GLY A 126 -36.83 -36.47 -13.83
N VAL A 127 -37.12 -35.92 -12.65
CA VAL A 127 -36.17 -35.66 -11.56
C VAL A 127 -35.91 -36.93 -10.75
N LYS A 128 -34.63 -37.29 -10.50
CA LYS A 128 -34.19 -38.07 -9.32
C LYS A 128 -32.77 -37.68 -8.90
N GLU A 129 -32.58 -37.56 -7.59
CA GLU A 129 -31.34 -37.22 -6.86
C GLU A 129 -30.43 -38.45 -6.64
N GLU A 130 -29.12 -38.15 -6.63
CA GLU A 130 -27.97 -38.78 -5.92
C GLU A 130 -27.84 -40.32 -5.84
N GLU A 131 -26.87 -40.88 -6.57
CA GLU A 131 -25.65 -41.54 -6.05
C GLU A 131 -24.93 -42.27 -7.21
N SER A 132 -23.59 -42.15 -7.26
CA SER A 132 -22.62 -42.91 -8.08
C SER A 132 -23.13 -43.45 -9.43
N GLY A 133 -22.93 -42.69 -10.50
CA GLY A 133 -23.19 -43.14 -11.87
C GLY A 133 -21.89 -43.23 -12.66
N GLU A 134 -21.61 -44.41 -13.22
CA GLU A 134 -20.66 -44.61 -14.30
C GLU A 134 -20.94 -43.57 -15.41
N ILE A 135 -19.91 -42.84 -15.80
CA ILE A 135 -19.97 -41.85 -16.87
C ILE A 135 -20.06 -42.63 -18.19
N SER A 136 -21.04 -42.33 -19.04
CA SER A 136 -21.14 -42.97 -20.37
C SER A 136 -20.02 -42.47 -21.28
N GLU A 137 -19.51 -43.31 -22.18
CA GLU A 137 -18.40 -42.98 -23.11
C GLU A 137 -18.65 -41.68 -23.90
N GLU A 138 -19.90 -41.37 -24.26
CA GLU A 138 -20.28 -40.12 -24.95
C GLU A 138 -20.06 -38.86 -24.08
N SER A 139 -20.32 -38.93 -22.78
CA SER A 139 -20.16 -37.80 -21.87
C SER A 139 -18.70 -37.56 -21.44
N GLU A 140 -17.84 -38.59 -21.49
CA GLU A 140 -16.40 -38.41 -21.33
C GLU A 140 -15.79 -37.68 -22.52
N LEU A 141 -16.21 -38.01 -23.76
CA LEU A 141 -15.76 -37.35 -24.98
C LEU A 141 -16.14 -35.87 -25.01
N GLU A 142 -17.35 -35.49 -24.60
CA GLU A 142 -17.76 -34.08 -24.50
C GLU A 142 -16.90 -33.28 -23.51
N ILE A 143 -16.53 -33.90 -22.38
CA ILE A 143 -15.65 -33.29 -21.38
C ILE A 143 -14.24 -33.10 -21.95
N GLU A 144 -13.70 -34.10 -22.64
CA GLU A 144 -12.39 -34.02 -23.29
C GLU A 144 -12.34 -32.91 -24.34
N GLU A 145 -13.38 -32.78 -25.16
CA GLU A 145 -13.49 -31.70 -26.15
C GLU A 145 -13.56 -30.31 -25.49
N GLU A 146 -14.31 -30.15 -24.39
CA GLU A 146 -14.37 -28.88 -23.68
C GLU A 146 -13.04 -28.53 -22.99
N VAL A 147 -12.36 -29.52 -22.39
CA VAL A 147 -11.01 -29.33 -21.85
C VAL A 147 -10.05 -28.86 -22.93
N LYS A 148 -10.11 -29.46 -24.13
CA LYS A 148 -9.30 -29.05 -25.26
C LYS A 148 -9.58 -27.61 -25.70
N ARG A 149 -10.86 -27.21 -25.77
CA ARG A 149 -11.24 -25.80 -26.05
C ARG A 149 -10.67 -24.82 -25.02
N ILE A 150 -10.69 -25.18 -23.73
CA ILE A 150 -10.11 -24.35 -22.66
C ILE A 150 -8.60 -24.19 -22.82
N ILE A 151 -7.90 -25.26 -23.22
CA ILE A 151 -6.46 -25.23 -23.49
C ILE A 151 -6.16 -24.32 -24.69
N ASP A 152 -6.88 -24.48 -25.81
CA ASP A 152 -6.70 -23.67 -27.02
C ASP A 152 -6.89 -22.17 -26.72
N ASP A 153 -7.94 -21.80 -25.97
CA ASP A 153 -8.21 -20.42 -25.57
C ASP A 153 -7.09 -19.82 -24.70
N MET A 154 -6.54 -20.64 -23.80
CA MET A 154 -5.45 -20.26 -22.90
C MET A 154 -4.13 -20.08 -23.67
N GLU A 155 -3.80 -21.02 -24.56
CA GLU A 155 -2.62 -20.96 -25.41
C GLU A 155 -2.64 -19.74 -26.33
N GLU A 156 -3.81 -19.36 -26.86
CA GLU A 156 -3.95 -18.16 -27.70
C GLU A 156 -3.46 -16.88 -27.02
N ILE A 157 -3.59 -16.77 -25.69
CA ILE A 157 -3.12 -15.60 -24.92
C ILE A 157 -1.64 -15.73 -24.55
N ILE A 158 -1.18 -16.95 -24.28
CA ILE A 158 0.12 -17.23 -23.67
C ILE A 158 1.23 -17.38 -24.69
N LYS A 159 0.95 -18.08 -25.81
CA LYS A 159 1.94 -18.41 -26.84
C LYS A 159 2.81 -17.24 -27.31
N PRO A 160 2.29 -16.01 -27.50
CA PRO A 160 3.11 -14.89 -27.94
C PRO A 160 4.17 -14.45 -26.92
N VAL A 161 4.06 -14.83 -25.64
CA VAL A 161 5.01 -14.51 -24.58
C VAL A 161 5.64 -15.75 -23.95
N GLU A 162 5.42 -16.94 -24.51
CA GLU A 162 5.88 -18.23 -23.96
C GLU A 162 7.39 -18.25 -23.69
N PHE A 163 8.19 -17.61 -24.54
CA PHE A 163 9.66 -17.55 -24.40
C PHE A 163 10.15 -16.71 -23.19
N ILE A 164 9.31 -15.83 -22.61
CA ILE A 164 9.64 -15.02 -21.42
C ILE A 164 8.74 -15.31 -20.22
N ILE A 165 7.71 -16.15 -20.38
CA ILE A 165 6.68 -16.37 -19.37
C ILE A 165 7.22 -16.88 -18.03
N ASP A 166 8.35 -17.58 -18.04
CA ASP A 166 8.98 -18.12 -16.84
C ASP A 166 10.09 -17.20 -16.28
N VAL A 167 10.48 -16.14 -16.98
CA VAL A 167 11.62 -15.27 -16.63
C VAL A 167 11.18 -13.86 -16.22
N GLU A 168 10.19 -13.30 -16.91
CA GLU A 168 9.67 -11.95 -16.67
C GLU A 168 8.36 -12.04 -15.88
N PRO A 169 8.15 -11.23 -14.82
CA PRO A 169 6.87 -11.18 -14.13
C PRO A 169 5.79 -10.55 -15.02
N ILE A 170 4.81 -11.33 -15.46
CA ILE A 170 3.84 -10.93 -16.48
C ILE A 170 2.41 -11.16 -15.98
N VAL A 171 1.56 -10.17 -16.24
CA VAL A 171 0.10 -10.31 -16.19
C VAL A 171 -0.48 -9.93 -17.55
N ILE A 172 -1.36 -10.78 -18.09
CA ILE A 172 -2.07 -10.52 -19.35
C ILE A 172 -3.55 -10.41 -19.04
N VAL A 173 -4.17 -9.32 -19.47
CA VAL A 173 -5.62 -9.08 -19.32
C VAL A 173 -6.21 -8.87 -20.72
N ARG A 174 -7.19 -9.69 -21.08
CA ARG A 174 -7.92 -9.59 -22.35
C ARG A 174 -9.41 -9.46 -22.09
N ILE A 175 -10.05 -8.52 -22.77
CA ILE A 175 -11.51 -8.41 -22.83
C ILE A 175 -11.93 -8.58 -24.29
N ARG A 176 -12.98 -9.36 -24.53
CA ARG A 176 -13.61 -9.53 -25.85
C ARG A 176 -15.07 -9.10 -25.78
N GLU A 177 -15.58 -8.49 -26.84
CA GLU A 177 -16.99 -8.08 -26.99
C GLU A 177 -17.67 -8.96 -28.04
N PHE A 178 -18.89 -9.41 -27.72
CA PHE A 178 -19.74 -10.22 -28.57
C PHE A 178 -21.18 -9.69 -28.52
N GLU A 179 -21.95 -9.93 -29.58
CA GLU A 179 -23.39 -9.65 -29.54
C GLU A 179 -24.07 -10.49 -28.45
N ALA A 180 -24.88 -9.84 -27.64
CA ALA A 180 -25.60 -10.52 -26.57
C ALA A 180 -26.71 -11.41 -27.17
N PRO A 181 -26.87 -12.67 -26.71
CA PRO A 181 -27.97 -13.52 -27.14
C PRO A 181 -29.33 -12.84 -26.94
N SER A 182 -30.19 -12.89 -27.96
CA SER A 182 -31.48 -12.17 -27.98
C SER A 182 -32.36 -12.47 -26.76
N PHE A 183 -32.39 -13.72 -26.30
CA PHE A 183 -33.16 -14.16 -25.13
C PHE A 183 -32.66 -13.54 -23.80
N LEU A 184 -31.36 -13.25 -23.66
CA LEU A 184 -30.81 -12.61 -22.46
C LEU A 184 -31.12 -11.10 -22.44
N THR A 185 -31.24 -10.48 -23.62
CA THR A 185 -31.50 -9.05 -23.74
C THR A 185 -32.97 -8.69 -23.55
N SER A 186 -33.90 -9.61 -23.82
CA SER A 186 -35.35 -9.36 -23.69
C SER A 186 -35.84 -9.17 -22.27
N GLU A 187 -35.13 -9.70 -21.27
CA GLU A 187 -35.49 -9.58 -19.85
C GLU A 187 -34.95 -8.31 -19.19
N ILE A 188 -33.88 -7.73 -19.75
CA ILE A 188 -33.15 -6.61 -19.13
C ILE A 188 -33.63 -5.32 -19.77
N SER A 189 -34.28 -4.44 -19.00
CA SER A 189 -34.86 -3.17 -19.47
C SER A 189 -33.83 -2.10 -19.92
N GLN A 190 -32.59 -2.48 -20.19
CA GLN A 190 -31.49 -1.59 -20.60
C GLN A 190 -31.23 -1.71 -22.10
N LYS A 191 -31.10 -0.56 -22.79
CA LYS A 191 -30.72 -0.51 -24.21
C LYS A 191 -29.20 -0.73 -24.36
N ASN A 192 -28.76 -1.39 -25.45
CA ASN A 192 -27.36 -1.62 -25.84
C ASN A 192 -26.53 -2.49 -24.87
N ILE A 193 -27.06 -3.67 -24.54
CA ILE A 193 -26.34 -4.68 -23.76
C ILE A 193 -25.46 -5.51 -24.70
N MET A 194 -24.22 -5.74 -24.29
CA MET A 194 -23.25 -6.57 -24.99
C MET A 194 -22.79 -7.70 -24.08
N SER A 195 -22.36 -8.80 -24.69
CA SER A 195 -21.73 -9.92 -23.98
C SER A 195 -20.22 -9.73 -24.01
N TYR A 196 -19.57 -9.99 -22.88
CA TYR A 196 -18.12 -9.87 -22.76
C TYR A 196 -17.50 -11.14 -22.23
N THR A 197 -16.33 -11.46 -22.74
CA THR A 197 -15.42 -12.45 -22.15
C THR A 197 -14.25 -11.70 -21.53
N PHE A 198 -14.02 -11.90 -20.23
CA PHE A 198 -12.87 -11.41 -19.49
C PHE A 198 -11.92 -12.57 -19.23
N GLU A 199 -10.67 -12.41 -19.63
CA GLU A 199 -9.61 -13.38 -19.51
C GLU A 199 -8.42 -12.72 -18.82
N ILE A 200 -7.81 -13.44 -17.89
CA ILE A 200 -6.59 -13.00 -17.22
C ILE A 200 -5.66 -14.17 -17.01
N PHE A 201 -4.37 -13.96 -17.25
CA PHE A 201 -3.30 -14.87 -16.91
C PHE A 201 -2.25 -14.16 -16.06
N ASP A 202 -1.76 -14.83 -15.03
CA ASP A 202 -0.58 -14.44 -14.26
C ASP A 202 0.37 -15.62 -14.10
N ASN A 203 1.67 -15.32 -14.08
CA ASN A 203 2.72 -16.30 -13.76
C ASN A 203 3.10 -16.26 -12.27
N GLY A 204 2.13 -16.06 -11.37
CA GLY A 204 2.34 -16.04 -9.93
C GLY A 204 2.51 -17.42 -9.30
N THR A 205 2.20 -17.55 -8.01
CA THR A 205 2.36 -18.82 -7.27
C THR A 205 1.53 -19.98 -7.81
N GLY A 206 0.44 -19.69 -8.53
CA GLY A 206 -0.61 -20.64 -8.84
C GLY A 206 -1.31 -21.19 -7.59
N MET A 207 -2.20 -22.15 -7.81
CA MET A 207 -3.00 -22.81 -6.77
C MET A 207 -2.83 -24.33 -6.85
N SER A 208 -2.86 -24.98 -5.68
CA SER A 208 -3.01 -26.43 -5.62
C SER A 208 -4.44 -26.85 -5.97
N LYS A 209 -4.66 -28.13 -6.31
CA LYS A 209 -5.98 -28.71 -6.53
C LYS A 209 -6.96 -28.48 -5.35
N ILE A 210 -6.45 -28.48 -4.12
CA ILE A 210 -7.23 -28.21 -2.91
C ILE A 210 -7.61 -26.74 -2.79
N ASP A 211 -6.70 -25.83 -3.12
CA ASP A 211 -6.95 -24.38 -3.04
C ASP A 211 -7.87 -23.93 -4.17
N LEU A 212 -7.73 -24.50 -5.37
CA LEU A 212 -8.65 -24.27 -6.49
C LEU A 212 -10.09 -24.68 -6.15
N ARG A 213 -10.29 -25.74 -5.35
CA ARG A 213 -11.61 -26.12 -4.83
C ARG A 213 -12.22 -25.09 -3.88
N LYS A 214 -11.39 -24.30 -3.18
CA LYS A 214 -11.81 -23.22 -2.27
C LYS A 214 -11.99 -21.88 -3.00
N PHE A 215 -11.21 -21.64 -4.05
CA PHE A 215 -11.18 -20.39 -4.81
C PHE A 215 -12.57 -19.99 -5.34
N GLY A 216 -13.05 -18.78 -5.07
CA GLY A 216 -14.39 -18.37 -5.47
C GLY A 216 -15.52 -18.69 -4.48
N LYS A 217 -15.22 -19.38 -3.37
CA LYS A 217 -16.14 -19.42 -2.21
C LYS A 217 -15.98 -18.14 -1.39
N TYR A 218 -17.09 -17.57 -0.96
CA TYR A 218 -17.11 -16.40 -0.08
C TYR A 218 -16.44 -16.72 1.26
N LEU A 219 -15.66 -15.76 1.77
CA LEU A 219 -14.89 -15.85 3.03
C LEU A 219 -13.80 -16.94 3.06
N ALA A 220 -13.55 -17.62 1.93
CA ALA A 220 -12.42 -18.52 1.77
C ALA A 220 -11.22 -17.75 1.21
N SER A 221 -10.36 -17.23 2.09
CA SER A 221 -9.17 -16.47 1.68
C SER A 221 -7.97 -16.79 2.55
N SER A 222 -6.80 -16.96 1.91
CA SER A 222 -5.52 -16.99 2.60
C SER A 222 -5.14 -15.61 3.19
N LYS A 223 -5.71 -14.52 2.65
CA LYS A 223 -5.42 -13.13 3.05
C LYS A 223 -6.18 -12.68 4.31
N SER A 224 -7.14 -13.47 4.81
CA SER A 224 -8.00 -13.09 5.95
C SER A 224 -7.59 -13.68 7.30
N MET A 225 -6.62 -14.59 7.35
CA MET A 225 -6.18 -15.23 8.61
C MET A 225 -5.21 -14.34 9.40
N GLU A 226 -4.31 -13.64 8.72
CA GLU A 226 -3.26 -12.84 9.35
C GLU A 226 -3.16 -11.46 8.71
N LEU A 227 -2.95 -10.44 9.53
CA LEU A 227 -2.99 -9.04 9.12
C LEU A 227 -1.66 -8.65 8.45
N LYS A 228 -1.63 -8.67 7.12
CA LYS A 228 -0.47 -8.28 6.28
C LYS A 228 -0.90 -7.17 5.32
N GLN A 229 0.04 -6.31 4.91
CA GLN A 229 -0.23 -5.33 3.85
C GLN A 229 -0.43 -6.09 2.52
N THR A 230 -1.66 -6.05 2.01
CA THR A 230 -2.08 -6.67 0.75
C THR A 230 -2.97 -5.71 -0.04
N ARG A 231 -3.12 -5.95 -1.35
CA ARG A 231 -4.06 -5.20 -2.21
C ARG A 231 -5.52 -5.62 -1.92
N GLY A 232 -5.76 -6.93 -1.78
CA GLY A 232 -7.05 -7.51 -1.38
C GLY A 232 -7.11 -7.96 0.08
N SER A 233 -8.26 -7.80 0.77
CA SER A 233 -8.32 -7.97 2.24
C SER A 233 -9.42 -8.88 2.81
N GLN A 234 -10.45 -9.29 2.06
CA GLN A 234 -11.66 -9.89 2.68
C GLN A 234 -12.30 -11.07 1.93
N GLY A 235 -11.69 -11.56 0.83
CA GLY A 235 -12.22 -12.75 0.13
C GLY A 235 -13.63 -12.60 -0.45
N PHE A 236 -14.06 -11.37 -0.78
CA PHE A 236 -15.35 -11.09 -1.44
C PHE A 236 -15.21 -10.87 -2.95
N GLY A 237 -14.06 -10.37 -3.41
CA GLY A 237 -13.82 -9.92 -4.79
C GLY A 237 -14.14 -10.95 -5.87
N ALA A 238 -13.27 -11.96 -6.01
CA ALA A 238 -13.46 -13.01 -7.02
C ALA A 238 -14.80 -13.77 -6.90
N PRO A 239 -15.28 -14.18 -5.70
CA PRO A 239 -16.62 -14.77 -5.55
C PRO A 239 -17.76 -13.88 -6.07
N SER A 240 -17.66 -12.56 -5.90
CA SER A 240 -18.66 -11.62 -6.41
C SER A 240 -18.56 -11.40 -7.92
N ALA A 241 -17.36 -11.40 -8.49
CA ALA A 241 -17.18 -11.43 -9.95
C ALA A 241 -17.80 -12.70 -10.55
N PHE A 242 -17.60 -13.86 -9.92
CA PHE A 242 -18.17 -15.14 -10.37
C PHE A 242 -19.69 -15.14 -10.27
N SER A 243 -20.23 -14.59 -9.18
CA SER A 243 -21.66 -14.45 -8.98
C SER A 243 -22.28 -13.55 -10.05
N ASP A 244 -21.67 -12.39 -10.33
CA ASP A 244 -22.15 -11.46 -11.36
C ASP A 244 -22.06 -12.05 -12.77
N ALA A 245 -20.95 -12.68 -13.14
CA ALA A 245 -20.76 -13.36 -14.42
C ALA A 245 -21.85 -14.42 -14.65
N GLN A 246 -22.06 -15.29 -13.66
CA GLN A 246 -23.07 -16.36 -13.70
C GLN A 246 -24.50 -15.80 -13.72
N ASN A 247 -24.80 -14.78 -12.91
CA ASN A 247 -26.14 -14.19 -12.86
C ASN A 247 -26.52 -13.47 -14.16
N THR A 248 -25.54 -12.96 -14.91
CA THR A 248 -25.81 -12.18 -16.12
C THR A 248 -25.80 -13.03 -17.39
N THR A 249 -24.96 -14.05 -17.49
CA THR A 249 -24.85 -14.87 -18.71
C THR A 249 -25.33 -16.31 -18.54
N GLY A 250 -25.48 -16.79 -17.29
CA GLY A 250 -25.72 -18.21 -17.03
C GLY A 250 -24.54 -19.13 -17.35
N LYS A 251 -23.38 -18.57 -17.76
CA LYS A 251 -22.20 -19.36 -18.13
C LYS A 251 -21.34 -19.71 -16.90
N PRO A 252 -20.64 -20.86 -16.94
CA PRO A 252 -19.74 -21.29 -15.87
C PRO A 252 -18.47 -20.43 -15.81
N VAL A 253 -17.73 -20.60 -14.70
CA VAL A 253 -16.40 -20.03 -14.49
C VAL A 253 -15.35 -21.06 -14.91
N ILE A 254 -14.37 -20.62 -15.70
CA ILE A 254 -13.24 -21.46 -16.11
C ILE A 254 -11.99 -20.99 -15.35
N ALA A 255 -11.28 -21.94 -14.76
CA ALA A 255 -10.04 -21.69 -14.06
C ALA A 255 -9.01 -22.80 -14.33
N VAL A 256 -7.83 -22.40 -14.80
CA VAL A 256 -6.66 -23.27 -14.94
C VAL A 256 -5.57 -22.74 -14.02
N SER A 257 -4.91 -23.59 -13.24
CA SER A 257 -3.80 -23.15 -12.41
C SER A 257 -2.78 -24.24 -12.16
N LYS A 258 -1.51 -23.81 -12.08
CA LYS A 258 -0.37 -24.68 -11.79
C LYS A 258 0.50 -24.05 -10.71
N SER A 259 0.72 -24.78 -9.63
CA SER A 259 1.77 -24.44 -8.68
C SER A 259 3.09 -25.07 -9.12
N LYS A 260 4.21 -24.41 -8.86
CA LYS A 260 5.55 -24.87 -9.28
C LYS A 260 5.91 -26.31 -8.87
N ASP A 261 5.34 -26.78 -7.76
CA ASP A 261 5.66 -28.09 -7.17
C ASP A 261 4.80 -29.21 -7.82
N ILE A 262 3.96 -28.86 -8.80
CA ILE A 262 3.05 -29.76 -9.50
C ILE A 262 3.45 -29.82 -10.97
N VAL A 263 3.54 -31.03 -11.51
CA VAL A 263 3.95 -31.28 -12.90
C VAL A 263 2.90 -30.80 -13.90
N TYR A 264 1.64 -31.17 -13.67
CA TYR A 264 0.50 -30.83 -14.51
C TYR A 264 -0.28 -29.63 -13.95
N ALA A 265 -0.86 -28.81 -14.82
CA ALA A 265 -1.80 -27.78 -14.41
C ALA A 265 -3.15 -28.43 -14.06
N THR A 266 -3.94 -27.81 -13.20
CA THR A 266 -5.31 -28.26 -12.90
C THR A 266 -6.32 -27.34 -13.58
N VAL A 267 -7.14 -27.89 -14.48
CA VAL A 267 -8.30 -27.21 -15.08
C VAL A 267 -9.58 -27.52 -14.30
N SER A 268 -10.47 -26.54 -14.22
CA SER A 268 -11.82 -26.73 -13.68
C SER A 268 -12.82 -25.78 -14.33
N GLU A 269 -14.04 -26.27 -14.51
CA GLU A 269 -15.17 -25.50 -14.99
C GLU A 269 -16.34 -25.68 -14.01
N PHE A 270 -16.85 -24.59 -13.44
CA PHE A 270 -17.80 -24.68 -12.33
C PHE A 270 -18.76 -23.49 -12.20
N PHE A 271 -19.90 -23.77 -11.59
CA PHE A 271 -20.81 -22.79 -11.01
C PHE A 271 -20.55 -22.61 -9.52
N THR A 272 -20.73 -21.39 -9.02
CA THR A 272 -20.83 -21.16 -7.57
C THR A 272 -22.30 -21.12 -7.20
N THR A 273 -22.67 -21.57 -5.99
CA THR A 273 -24.08 -21.69 -5.59
C THR A 273 -24.43 -20.75 -4.43
N SER A 274 -25.73 -20.51 -4.23
CA SER A 274 -26.26 -19.79 -3.06
C SER A 274 -25.99 -20.51 -1.73
N LYS A 275 -25.56 -21.78 -1.73
CA LYS A 275 -25.09 -22.50 -0.54
C LYS A 275 -23.62 -22.22 -0.21
N ASN A 276 -22.94 -21.37 -0.99
CA ASN A 276 -21.49 -21.13 -0.93
C ASN A 276 -20.64 -22.37 -1.31
N GLU A 277 -21.15 -23.16 -2.26
CA GLU A 277 -20.52 -24.37 -2.78
C GLU A 277 -20.21 -24.22 -4.27
N LYS A 278 -19.48 -25.19 -4.82
CA LYS A 278 -19.20 -25.29 -6.25
C LYS A 278 -19.90 -26.49 -6.83
N LYS A 279 -20.58 -26.30 -7.96
CA LYS A 279 -21.09 -27.37 -8.83
C LYS A 279 -20.19 -27.42 -10.05
N TYR A 280 -19.48 -28.53 -10.25
CA TYR A 280 -18.54 -28.68 -11.35
C TYR A 280 -19.26 -29.21 -12.59
N LEU A 281 -18.88 -28.67 -13.76
CA LEU A 281 -19.09 -29.32 -15.06
C LEU A 281 -17.85 -30.17 -15.35
N ILE A 282 -16.68 -29.56 -15.21
CA ILE A 282 -15.39 -30.23 -15.26
C ILE A 282 -14.80 -30.17 -13.85
N HIS A 283 -14.69 -31.32 -13.20
CA HIS A 283 -13.99 -31.43 -11.92
C HIS A 283 -12.53 -31.01 -12.07
N PRO A 284 -11.84 -30.64 -10.98
CA PRO A 284 -10.42 -30.33 -11.05
C PRO A 284 -9.63 -31.51 -11.66
N THR A 285 -9.20 -31.37 -12.91
CA THR A 285 -8.56 -32.40 -13.75
C THR A 285 -7.19 -31.91 -14.17
N ASP A 286 -6.24 -32.81 -14.31
CA ASP A 286 -4.85 -32.47 -14.57
C ASP A 286 -4.61 -32.43 -16.09
N ILE A 287 -3.94 -31.39 -16.58
CA ILE A 287 -3.66 -31.11 -17.99
C ILE A 287 -2.22 -30.62 -18.18
N ASP A 288 -1.71 -30.74 -19.40
CA ASP A 288 -0.47 -30.07 -19.80
C ASP A 288 -0.67 -28.55 -19.92
N SER A 289 0.42 -27.80 -19.75
CA SER A 289 0.36 -26.32 -19.76
C SER A 289 1.65 -25.70 -20.30
N PRO A 290 1.55 -24.58 -21.06
CA PRO A 290 2.70 -23.89 -21.64
C PRO A 290 3.48 -23.01 -20.64
N PHE A 291 3.15 -23.06 -19.35
CA PHE A 291 3.80 -22.28 -18.30
C PHE A 291 4.21 -23.18 -17.11
N LEU A 292 5.23 -22.75 -16.37
CA LEU A 292 5.72 -23.50 -15.22
C LEU A 292 4.85 -23.31 -13.98
N HIS A 293 4.37 -22.10 -13.75
CA HIS A 293 3.50 -21.73 -12.63
C HIS A 293 2.61 -20.54 -13.00
N GLY A 294 1.40 -20.50 -12.45
CA GLY A 294 0.45 -19.43 -12.74
C GLY A 294 -1.01 -19.79 -12.59
N THR A 295 -1.86 -18.82 -12.90
CA THR A 295 -3.32 -18.97 -12.90
C THR A 295 -3.91 -18.25 -14.12
N TYR A 296 -4.79 -18.96 -14.84
CA TYR A 296 -5.63 -18.45 -15.90
C TYR A 296 -7.11 -18.50 -15.49
N ILE A 297 -7.83 -17.40 -15.65
CA ILE A 297 -9.26 -17.29 -15.35
C ILE A 297 -9.99 -16.73 -16.56
N LYS A 298 -11.12 -17.36 -16.92
CA LYS A 298 -12.03 -16.88 -17.97
C LYS A 298 -13.46 -16.77 -17.44
N LEU A 299 -14.06 -15.61 -17.66
CA LEU A 299 -15.41 -15.24 -17.21
C LEU A 299 -16.22 -14.65 -18.34
N ASN A 300 -17.53 -14.90 -18.33
CA ASN A 300 -18.46 -14.30 -19.28
C ASN A 300 -19.51 -13.48 -18.53
N TYR A 301 -19.72 -12.24 -18.93
CA TYR A 301 -20.67 -11.34 -18.27
C TYR A 301 -21.38 -10.43 -19.26
N LEU A 302 -22.58 -9.96 -18.91
CA LEU A 302 -23.28 -8.91 -19.67
C LEU A 302 -23.00 -7.54 -19.05
N ASN A 303 -22.89 -6.54 -19.91
CA ASN A 303 -22.81 -5.14 -19.50
C ASN A 303 -23.24 -4.18 -20.61
N VAL A 304 -23.28 -2.88 -20.30
CA VAL A 304 -23.36 -1.81 -21.31
C VAL A 304 -22.17 -1.88 -22.28
N LYS A 305 -22.30 -1.25 -23.45
CA LYS A 305 -21.22 -1.10 -24.42
C LYS A 305 -19.95 -0.50 -23.78
N TYR A 306 -18.80 -1.08 -24.12
CA TYR A 306 -17.49 -0.72 -23.58
C TYR A 306 -17.08 0.67 -24.07
N ILE A 307 -16.54 1.48 -23.16
CA ILE A 307 -16.02 2.81 -23.45
C ILE A 307 -14.56 2.87 -23.00
N ARG A 308 -13.68 3.19 -23.95
CA ARG A 308 -12.25 3.42 -23.70
C ARG A 308 -12.03 4.58 -22.73
N GLY A 309 -11.02 4.47 -21.89
CA GLY A 309 -10.57 5.48 -20.93
C GLY A 309 -10.88 5.15 -19.48
N TYR A 310 -11.70 4.13 -19.19
CA TYR A 310 -11.99 3.70 -17.82
C TYR A 310 -11.05 2.57 -17.37
N VAL A 311 -11.09 1.44 -18.08
CA VAL A 311 -10.25 0.27 -17.77
C VAL A 311 -8.79 0.58 -18.04
N GLU A 312 -8.51 1.23 -19.16
CA GLU A 312 -7.14 1.62 -19.54
C GLU A 312 -6.52 2.51 -18.47
N LYS A 313 -7.30 3.44 -17.90
CA LYS A 313 -6.80 4.32 -16.85
C LYS A 313 -6.47 3.54 -15.58
N TYR A 314 -7.29 2.56 -15.22
CA TYR A 314 -7.00 1.69 -14.08
C TYR A 314 -5.72 0.88 -14.31
N VAL A 315 -5.57 0.27 -15.48
CA VAL A 315 -4.38 -0.54 -15.83
C VAL A 315 -3.12 0.32 -15.87
N GLU A 316 -3.18 1.50 -16.50
CA GLU A 316 -2.09 2.49 -16.54
C GLU A 316 -1.64 2.88 -15.12
N GLU A 317 -2.58 3.30 -14.27
CA GLU A 317 -2.27 3.68 -12.88
C GLU A 317 -1.74 2.49 -12.07
N THR A 318 -2.23 1.27 -12.34
CA THR A 318 -1.74 0.06 -11.70
C THR A 318 -0.31 -0.26 -12.12
N ALA A 319 0.01 -0.17 -13.41
CA ALA A 319 1.38 -0.38 -13.90
C ALA A 319 2.36 0.64 -13.28
N PHE A 320 1.95 1.90 -13.18
CA PHE A 320 2.75 2.97 -12.59
C PHE A 320 3.13 2.69 -11.12
N LEU A 321 2.20 2.23 -10.29
CA LEU A 321 2.48 1.91 -8.87
C LEU A 321 3.15 0.54 -8.67
N ASN A 322 3.20 -0.28 -9.71
CA ASN A 322 3.78 -1.62 -9.68
C ASN A 322 4.84 -1.77 -10.79
N PRO A 323 5.87 -0.91 -10.81
CA PRO A 323 6.82 -0.82 -11.91
C PRO A 323 7.75 -2.03 -12.01
N HIS A 324 7.61 -3.02 -11.14
CA HIS A 324 8.41 -4.25 -11.09
C HIS A 324 7.70 -5.43 -11.78
N ILE A 325 6.52 -5.22 -12.40
CA ILE A 325 5.73 -6.23 -13.11
C ILE A 325 5.34 -5.69 -14.49
N THR A 326 5.45 -6.52 -15.52
CA THR A 326 4.98 -6.21 -16.87
C THR A 326 3.48 -6.54 -16.98
N ILE A 327 2.68 -5.59 -17.46
CA ILE A 327 1.23 -5.75 -17.62
C ILE A 327 0.86 -5.56 -19.09
N ILE A 328 0.22 -6.57 -19.68
CA ILE A 328 -0.27 -6.55 -21.05
C ILE A 328 -1.79 -6.45 -21.01
N TYR A 329 -2.35 -5.43 -21.68
CA TYR A 329 -3.79 -5.22 -21.76
C TYR A 329 -4.28 -5.21 -23.20
N ILE A 330 -5.24 -6.06 -23.49
CA ILE A 330 -5.92 -6.15 -24.79
C ILE A 330 -7.37 -5.74 -24.58
N ASP A 331 -7.76 -4.64 -25.24
CA ASP A 331 -9.12 -4.12 -25.18
C ASP A 331 -10.10 -4.93 -26.07
N PRO A 332 -11.43 -4.75 -25.91
CA PRO A 332 -12.43 -5.48 -26.69
C PRO A 332 -12.37 -5.27 -28.20
N PHE A 333 -11.69 -4.22 -28.66
CA PHE A 333 -11.54 -3.90 -30.07
C PHE A 333 -10.22 -4.44 -30.64
N GLY A 334 -9.49 -5.25 -29.88
CA GLY A 334 -8.20 -5.81 -30.27
C GLY A 334 -7.10 -4.76 -30.35
N LYS A 335 -7.12 -3.72 -29.49
CA LYS A 335 -5.97 -2.84 -29.31
C LYS A 335 -5.18 -3.28 -28.08
N GLU A 336 -3.91 -3.58 -28.32
CA GLU A 336 -2.96 -3.96 -27.29
C GLU A 336 -2.24 -2.74 -26.70
N LYS A 337 -1.98 -2.78 -25.39
CA LYS A 337 -1.09 -1.89 -24.67
C LYS A 337 -0.19 -2.70 -23.74
N ILE A 338 1.12 -2.56 -23.92
CA ILE A 338 2.14 -3.21 -23.11
C ILE A 338 2.73 -2.18 -22.14
N TYR A 339 2.54 -2.40 -20.84
CA TYR A 339 3.19 -1.63 -19.80
C TYR A 339 4.37 -2.45 -19.27
N ARG A 340 5.54 -2.19 -19.85
CA ARG A 340 6.78 -2.87 -19.45
C ARG A 340 7.17 -2.51 -18.02
N ARG A 341 7.84 -3.44 -17.35
CA ARG A 341 8.53 -3.21 -16.10
C ARG A 341 9.55 -2.06 -16.23
N LEU A 342 9.59 -1.16 -15.24
CA LEU A 342 10.46 0.01 -15.16
C LEU A 342 11.43 -0.03 -13.96
N ALA A 343 11.23 -0.96 -13.03
CA ALA A 343 12.05 -1.19 -11.84
C ALA A 343 12.78 -2.54 -11.90
N SER A 344 14.03 -2.55 -11.44
CA SER A 344 14.91 -3.73 -11.40
C SER A 344 14.87 -4.50 -10.07
N SER A 345 13.97 -4.13 -9.15
CA SER A 345 13.85 -4.79 -7.86
C SER A 345 12.39 -4.94 -7.43
N PHE A 346 12.06 -6.08 -6.84
CA PHE A 346 10.79 -6.26 -6.15
C PHE A 346 10.75 -5.48 -4.82
N PRO A 347 9.55 -5.04 -4.39
CA PRO A 347 9.34 -4.53 -3.05
C PRO A 347 9.66 -5.59 -2.00
N LYS A 348 10.02 -5.15 -0.79
CA LYS A 348 10.28 -6.06 0.34
C LYS A 348 9.00 -6.80 0.74
N GLU A 349 9.15 -8.04 1.22
CA GLU A 349 8.01 -8.81 1.71
C GLU A 349 7.36 -8.12 2.92
N PRO A 350 6.04 -7.84 2.88
CA PRO A 350 5.35 -7.29 4.03
C PRO A 350 5.30 -8.30 5.19
N LYS A 351 5.56 -7.82 6.41
CA LYS A 351 5.48 -8.62 7.63
C LYS A 351 4.08 -8.59 8.23
N TYR A 352 3.74 -9.64 8.97
CA TYR A 352 2.49 -9.69 9.75
C TYR A 352 2.49 -8.66 10.87
N ALA A 353 1.39 -7.90 10.95
CA ALA A 353 1.16 -6.90 11.97
C ALA A 353 0.18 -7.44 13.02
N LYS A 354 0.55 -7.38 14.30
CA LYS A 354 -0.44 -7.59 15.37
C LYS A 354 -1.27 -6.33 15.57
N SER A 355 -2.49 -6.49 16.08
CA SER A 355 -3.37 -5.36 16.37
C SER A 355 -2.74 -4.42 17.41
N HIS A 356 -2.91 -3.12 17.19
CA HIS A 356 -2.48 -2.11 18.15
C HIS A 356 -3.59 -1.87 19.19
N PRO A 357 -3.28 -1.71 20.48
CA PRO A 357 -4.31 -1.54 21.52
C PRO A 357 -5.30 -0.39 21.27
N SER A 358 -4.81 0.72 20.70
CA SER A 358 -5.66 1.89 20.41
C SER A 358 -6.70 1.64 19.32
N SER A 359 -6.49 0.71 18.38
CA SER A 359 -7.42 0.44 17.27
C SER A 359 -8.50 -0.60 17.58
N VAL A 360 -8.37 -1.33 18.68
CA VAL A 360 -9.20 -2.50 19.02
C VAL A 360 -10.53 -2.05 19.63
N ASN A 361 -11.67 -2.44 19.09
CA ASN A 361 -12.97 -2.13 19.67
C ASN A 361 -13.32 -3.10 20.82
N ILE A 362 -14.42 -2.82 21.53
CA ILE A 362 -14.89 -3.67 22.62
C ILE A 362 -15.22 -5.09 22.12
N GLY A 363 -15.91 -5.21 20.98
CA GLY A 363 -16.22 -6.50 20.36
C GLY A 363 -14.97 -7.27 19.95
N ASP A 364 -14.01 -6.59 19.31
CA ASP A 364 -12.74 -7.20 18.90
C ASP A 364 -11.97 -7.80 20.09
N LEU A 365 -11.90 -7.06 21.21
CA LEU A 365 -11.27 -7.57 22.42
C LEU A 365 -12.04 -8.75 23.01
N GLN A 366 -13.38 -8.68 23.00
CA GLN A 366 -14.24 -9.76 23.51
C GLN A 366 -14.05 -11.06 22.72
N ASP A 367 -13.98 -10.96 21.39
CA ASP A 367 -13.73 -12.10 20.50
C ASP A 367 -12.32 -12.67 20.68
N LEU A 368 -11.31 -11.83 20.86
CA LEU A 368 -9.95 -12.28 21.14
C LEU A 368 -9.84 -12.98 22.49
N ILE A 369 -10.55 -12.48 23.50
CA ILE A 369 -10.59 -13.07 24.85
C ILE A 369 -11.31 -14.42 24.84
N SER A 370 -12.45 -14.53 24.14
CA SER A 370 -13.22 -15.78 24.08
C SER A 370 -12.48 -16.90 23.34
N LYS A 371 -11.65 -16.56 22.34
CA LYS A 371 -10.80 -17.48 21.59
C LYS A 371 -9.42 -17.71 22.21
N SER A 372 -9.11 -17.08 23.34
CA SER A 372 -7.76 -17.13 23.91
C SER A 372 -7.49 -18.46 24.62
N GLU A 373 -6.40 -19.11 24.23
CA GLU A 373 -5.87 -20.30 24.91
C GLU A 373 -4.91 -19.97 26.09
N ASN A 374 -4.67 -18.68 26.37
CA ASN A 374 -3.77 -18.28 27.45
C ASN A 374 -4.44 -18.42 28.83
N ASN A 375 -3.71 -18.85 29.86
CA ASN A 375 -4.23 -18.95 31.24
C ASN A 375 -4.19 -17.63 32.03
N PHE A 376 -3.48 -16.62 31.53
CA PHE A 376 -3.30 -15.35 32.24
C PHE A 376 -3.60 -14.16 31.31
N ILE A 377 -4.34 -13.17 31.83
CA ILE A 377 -4.67 -11.93 31.11
C ILE A 377 -3.40 -11.20 30.64
N THR A 378 -2.35 -11.16 31.47
CA THR A 378 -1.09 -10.50 31.12
C THR A 378 -0.39 -11.16 29.94
N ALA A 379 -0.41 -12.50 29.86
CA ALA A 379 0.15 -13.25 28.74
C ALA A 379 -0.70 -13.05 27.48
N PHE A 380 -2.02 -13.09 27.62
CA PHE A 380 -2.97 -12.78 26.55
C PHE A 380 -2.70 -11.41 25.92
N LEU A 381 -2.57 -10.36 26.75
CA LEU A 381 -2.34 -8.99 26.27
C LEU A 381 -1.00 -8.87 25.50
N GLN A 382 0.07 -9.53 25.98
CA GLN A 382 1.37 -9.50 25.32
C GLN A 382 1.41 -10.29 24.01
N LYS A 383 0.70 -11.44 23.95
CA LYS A 383 0.71 -12.31 22.77
C LYS A 383 -0.07 -11.69 21.61
N ASN A 384 -1.21 -11.05 21.89
CA ASN A 384 -2.17 -10.59 20.87
C ASN A 384 -1.97 -9.15 20.40
N PHE A 385 -1.28 -8.30 21.16
CA PHE A 385 -1.14 -6.87 20.82
C PHE A 385 0.32 -6.43 20.68
N VAL A 386 0.58 -5.53 19.73
CA VAL A 386 1.89 -4.85 19.65
C VAL A 386 2.06 -3.83 20.78
N ARG A 387 3.32 -3.51 21.11
CA ARG A 387 3.70 -2.46 22.08
C ARG A 387 3.17 -2.65 23.51
N ILE A 388 2.69 -3.84 23.85
CA ILE A 388 2.42 -4.23 25.23
C ILE A 388 3.63 -4.98 25.80
N SER A 389 4.39 -4.30 26.64
CA SER A 389 5.46 -4.94 27.43
C SER A 389 4.88 -5.64 28.67
N PRO A 390 5.62 -6.55 29.33
CA PRO A 390 5.18 -7.15 30.60
C PRO A 390 4.78 -6.10 31.64
N LYS A 391 5.50 -4.98 31.69
CA LYS A 391 5.20 -3.86 32.59
C LYS A 391 3.85 -3.21 32.28
N ILE A 392 3.59 -2.91 31.01
CA ILE A 392 2.33 -2.31 30.57
C ILE A 392 1.16 -3.29 30.78
N ALA A 393 1.34 -4.57 30.45
CA ALA A 393 0.31 -5.59 30.69
C ALA A 393 -0.09 -5.66 32.16
N LYS A 394 0.89 -5.62 33.06
CA LYS A 394 0.66 -5.59 34.50
C LYS A 394 -0.07 -4.32 34.93
N GLU A 395 0.33 -3.17 34.42
CA GLU A 395 -0.33 -1.88 34.68
C GLU A 395 -1.81 -1.88 34.25
N ILE A 396 -2.14 -2.45 33.08
CA ILE A 396 -3.53 -2.59 32.60
C ILE A 396 -4.35 -3.40 33.60
N VAL A 397 -3.84 -4.55 34.03
CA VAL A 397 -4.52 -5.43 34.98
C VAL A 397 -4.67 -4.75 36.34
N GLU A 398 -3.64 -4.09 36.85
CA GLU A 398 -3.70 -3.33 38.12
C GLU A 398 -4.73 -2.21 38.08
N LEU A 399 -4.86 -1.49 36.96
CA LEU A 399 -5.89 -0.47 36.76
C LEU A 399 -7.29 -1.08 36.72
N ALA A 400 -7.47 -2.20 36.02
CA ALA A 400 -8.74 -2.91 35.95
C ALA A 400 -9.16 -3.45 37.32
N GLU A 401 -8.23 -4.01 38.09
CA GLU A 401 -8.47 -4.49 39.45
C GLU A 401 -8.76 -3.34 40.40
N ARG A 402 -8.11 -2.17 40.27
CA ARG A 402 -8.45 -0.98 41.06
C ARG A 402 -9.88 -0.54 40.84
N ASP A 403 -10.36 -0.57 39.60
CA ASP A 403 -11.75 -0.26 39.27
C ASP A 403 -12.72 -1.30 39.89
N MET A 404 -12.40 -2.60 39.81
CA MET A 404 -13.18 -3.65 40.45
C MET A 404 -13.21 -3.54 41.98
N GLN A 405 -12.09 -3.17 42.61
CA GLN A 405 -12.02 -2.97 44.07
C GLN A 405 -12.99 -1.90 44.56
N GLU A 406 -13.15 -0.80 43.79
CA GLU A 406 -14.11 0.24 44.13
C GLU A 406 -15.56 -0.19 43.86
N LYS A 407 -15.84 -0.88 42.72
CA LYS A 407 -17.18 -1.40 42.40
C LYS A 407 -17.69 -2.41 43.44
N LYS A 408 -16.83 -3.31 43.89
CA LYS A 408 -17.17 -4.38 44.84
C LYS A 408 -16.90 -4.02 46.30
N ASN A 409 -16.38 -2.82 46.56
CA ASN A 409 -15.99 -2.35 47.89
C ASN A 409 -15.09 -3.37 48.62
N LEU A 410 -14.15 -3.98 47.92
CA LEU A 410 -13.20 -4.95 48.48
C LEU A 410 -11.81 -4.54 48.04
N LEU A 411 -10.93 -4.22 48.99
CA LEU A 411 -9.56 -3.81 48.72
C LEU A 411 -8.63 -5.03 48.66
N ILE A 412 -7.79 -5.09 47.63
CA ILE A 412 -6.67 -6.02 47.52
C ILE A 412 -5.49 -5.43 48.32
N LEU A 413 -4.97 -6.21 49.26
CA LEU A 413 -3.74 -5.97 50.02
C LEU A 413 -2.66 -6.98 49.59
N GLN A 414 -1.42 -6.79 50.03
CA GLN A 414 -0.34 -7.75 49.75
C GLN A 414 -0.61 -9.12 50.38
N ASP A 415 -1.07 -9.12 51.64
CA ASP A 415 -1.29 -10.35 52.41
C ASP A 415 -2.78 -10.72 52.54
N GLY A 416 -3.69 -10.20 51.69
CA GLY A 416 -5.12 -10.53 51.78
C GLY A 416 -6.08 -9.52 51.16
N PHE A 417 -7.34 -9.55 51.59
CA PHE A 417 -8.41 -8.68 51.13
C PHE A 417 -9.21 -8.14 52.31
N VAL A 418 -9.68 -6.90 52.22
CA VAL A 418 -10.48 -6.27 53.27
C VAL A 418 -11.64 -5.50 52.66
N LYS A 419 -12.83 -5.73 53.18
CA LYS A 419 -14.05 -5.08 52.70
C LYS A 419 -14.08 -3.62 53.16
N LYS A 420 -14.26 -2.68 52.24
CA LYS A 420 -14.50 -1.26 52.52
C LYS A 420 -15.94 -1.12 53.06
N LEU A 421 -16.05 -0.84 54.34
CA LEU A 421 -17.35 -0.74 55.05
C LEU A 421 -17.83 0.71 55.10
N SER A 422 -19.15 0.89 55.16
CA SER A 422 -19.78 2.21 55.14
C SER A 422 -20.23 2.67 56.53
N LYS A 423 -20.58 1.73 57.42
CA LYS A 423 -21.10 2.01 58.77
C LYS A 423 -20.19 1.40 59.84
N LYS A 424 -19.96 2.14 60.92
CA LYS A 424 -19.18 1.66 62.09
C LYS A 424 -19.79 0.43 62.78
N THR A 425 -21.07 0.16 62.56
CA THR A 425 -21.80 -0.99 63.09
C THR A 425 -21.52 -2.31 62.36
N GLU A 426 -20.85 -2.26 61.20
CA GLU A 426 -20.56 -3.44 60.39
C GLU A 426 -19.31 -4.18 60.88
N GLU A 427 -19.35 -5.51 60.87
CA GLU A 427 -18.22 -6.34 61.29
C GLU A 427 -17.08 -6.29 60.26
N ILE A 428 -15.84 -6.12 60.74
CA ILE A 428 -14.64 -6.02 59.89
C ILE A 428 -14.07 -7.42 59.65
N PHE A 429 -14.04 -7.81 58.37
CA PHE A 429 -13.47 -9.07 57.93
C PHE A 429 -12.20 -8.88 57.12
N LEU A 430 -11.20 -9.68 57.45
CA LEU A 430 -9.94 -9.83 56.73
C LEU A 430 -9.90 -11.22 56.09
N ILE A 431 -9.63 -11.28 54.80
CA ILE A 431 -9.66 -12.51 54.02
C ILE A 431 -8.24 -12.80 53.53
N ARG A 432 -7.70 -13.99 53.76
CA ARG A 432 -6.32 -14.35 53.36
C ARG A 432 -6.25 -15.75 52.79
N TYR A 433 -5.32 -15.98 51.86
CA TYR A 433 -4.98 -17.33 51.44
C TYR A 433 -3.96 -17.92 52.42
N GLU A 434 -4.26 -19.08 52.99
CA GLU A 434 -3.32 -19.86 53.79
C GLU A 434 -3.23 -21.30 53.29
N LYS A 435 -2.03 -21.87 53.36
CA LYS A 435 -1.81 -23.28 53.03
C LYS A 435 -2.41 -24.16 54.13
N ARG A 436 -3.43 -24.94 53.78
CA ARG A 436 -4.09 -25.88 54.70
C ARG A 436 -4.18 -27.27 54.06
N ILE A 437 -4.15 -28.29 54.90
CA ILE A 437 -4.39 -29.67 54.48
C ILE A 437 -5.92 -29.84 54.35
N ILE A 438 -6.39 -30.25 53.18
CA ILE A 438 -7.82 -30.38 52.86
C ILE A 438 -8.14 -31.85 52.57
N GLY A 439 -9.10 -32.40 53.30
CA GLY A 439 -9.56 -33.79 53.10
C GLY A 439 -8.47 -34.83 53.40
N ARG A 440 -8.33 -35.84 52.53
CA ARG A 440 -7.32 -36.91 52.63
C ARG A 440 -5.98 -36.57 51.97
N SER A 441 -5.84 -35.37 51.39
CA SER A 441 -4.60 -34.98 50.71
C SER A 441 -3.49 -34.73 51.73
N ILE A 442 -2.25 -35.14 51.44
CA ILE A 442 -1.08 -34.89 52.30
C ILE A 442 -0.43 -33.53 51.97
N LYS A 443 -0.68 -33.00 50.76
CA LYS A 443 -0.08 -31.73 50.31
C LYS A 443 -0.96 -30.53 50.71
N PRO A 444 -0.40 -29.50 51.37
CA PRO A 444 -1.13 -28.28 51.68
C PRO A 444 -1.61 -27.58 50.40
N LYS A 445 -2.88 -27.22 50.34
CA LYS A 445 -3.48 -26.41 49.27
C LYS A 445 -3.84 -25.03 49.80
N ASP A 446 -3.82 -24.03 48.93
CA ASP A 446 -4.26 -22.69 49.30
C ASP A 446 -5.76 -22.71 49.59
N LYS A 447 -6.14 -22.27 50.79
CA LYS A 447 -7.51 -22.12 51.24
C LYS A 447 -7.77 -20.67 51.64
N LEU A 448 -8.87 -20.10 51.18
CA LEU A 448 -9.30 -18.78 51.58
C LEU A 448 -9.84 -18.84 53.02
N ILE A 449 -9.25 -18.09 53.95
CA ILE A 449 -9.65 -18.01 55.35
C ILE A 449 -10.18 -16.61 55.65
N ILE A 450 -11.28 -16.55 56.42
CA ILE A 450 -11.94 -15.32 56.82
C ILE A 450 -11.72 -15.12 58.31
N TYR A 451 -11.16 -13.96 58.66
CA TYR A 451 -10.90 -13.54 60.01
C TYR A 451 -11.80 -12.36 60.39
N LYS A 452 -12.33 -12.37 61.61
CA LYS A 452 -13.05 -11.24 62.20
C LYS A 452 -12.11 -10.44 63.09
N LEU A 453 -12.16 -9.12 62.99
CA LEU A 453 -11.41 -8.20 63.84
C LEU A 453 -12.23 -7.88 65.10
N GLU A 454 -11.77 -8.30 66.28
CA GLU A 454 -12.49 -8.09 67.56
C GLU A 454 -11.81 -7.07 68.49
N SER A 455 -10.53 -6.75 68.27
CA SER A 455 -9.84 -5.73 69.09
C SER A 455 -10.29 -4.30 68.77
N GLU A 456 -10.84 -3.58 69.75
CA GLU A 456 -11.27 -2.17 69.62
C GLU A 456 -10.15 -1.26 69.09
N LYS A 457 -8.93 -1.42 69.59
CA LYS A 457 -7.75 -0.64 69.16
C LYS A 457 -7.41 -0.84 67.68
N LEU A 458 -7.57 -2.06 67.16
CA LEU A 458 -7.36 -2.37 65.75
C LEU A 458 -8.52 -1.84 64.89
N GLN A 459 -9.75 -1.94 65.37
CA GLN A 459 -10.94 -1.39 64.69
C GLN A 459 -10.85 0.13 64.54
N GLU A 460 -10.43 0.86 65.58
CA GLU A 460 -10.28 2.31 65.53
C GLU A 460 -9.22 2.75 64.50
N LYS A 461 -8.05 2.10 64.51
CA LYS A 461 -7.01 2.33 63.49
C LYS A 461 -7.49 2.01 62.08
N TYR A 462 -8.23 0.92 61.91
CA TYR A 462 -8.85 0.55 60.64
C TYR A 462 -9.79 1.65 60.13
N TRP A 463 -10.70 2.14 60.99
CA TRP A 463 -11.65 3.20 60.64
C TRP A 463 -10.96 4.51 60.26
N ASN A 464 -9.87 4.87 60.93
CA ASN A 464 -9.07 6.05 60.58
C ASN A 464 -8.45 5.92 59.18
N LEU A 465 -7.89 4.76 58.86
CA LEU A 465 -7.30 4.48 57.54
C LEU A 465 -8.35 4.44 56.43
N ILE A 466 -9.50 3.79 56.65
CA ILE A 466 -10.59 3.74 55.67
C ILE A 466 -11.24 5.10 55.46
N SER A 467 -11.40 5.90 56.52
CA SER A 467 -11.90 7.28 56.40
C SER A 467 -10.96 8.13 55.54
N ASN A 468 -9.64 8.01 55.77
CA ASN A 468 -8.64 8.68 54.95
C ASN A 468 -8.73 8.20 53.48
N TYR A 469 -8.81 6.89 53.25
CA TYR A 469 -8.99 6.32 51.91
C TYR A 469 -10.24 6.85 51.20
N GLY A 470 -11.36 6.98 51.94
CA GLY A 470 -12.61 7.56 51.44
C GLY A 470 -12.48 9.01 51.02
N LYS A 471 -11.79 9.85 51.81
CA LYS A 471 -11.49 11.25 51.45
C LYS A 471 -10.67 11.34 50.17
N LEU A 472 -9.63 10.51 50.05
CA LEU A 472 -8.79 10.45 48.84
C LEU A 472 -9.61 10.04 47.61
N ASN A 473 -10.61 9.16 47.77
CA ASN A 473 -11.51 8.75 46.69
C ASN A 473 -12.41 9.89 46.22
N ASN A 474 -13.01 10.64 47.16
CA ASN A 474 -13.85 11.80 46.83
C ASN A 474 -13.04 12.88 46.08
N ASN A 475 -11.80 13.11 46.48
CA ASN A 475 -10.88 14.01 45.76
C ASN A 475 -10.66 13.55 44.30
N LEU A 476 -10.58 12.23 44.08
CA LEU A 476 -10.40 11.62 42.76
C LEU A 476 -11.62 11.84 41.86
N GLU A 477 -12.83 11.73 42.41
CA GLU A 477 -14.06 12.07 41.70
C GLU A 477 -14.11 13.55 41.33
N ASN A 478 -13.69 14.44 42.23
CA ASN A 478 -13.62 15.88 41.95
C ASN A 478 -12.64 16.19 40.81
N PHE A 479 -11.43 15.61 40.82
CA PHE A 479 -10.48 15.75 39.72
C PHE A 479 -11.06 15.25 38.39
N ASN A 480 -11.77 14.12 38.38
CA ASN A 480 -12.43 13.63 37.16
C ASN A 480 -13.51 14.59 36.64
N LYS A 481 -14.32 15.18 37.54
CA LYS A 481 -15.33 16.19 37.17
C LYS A 481 -14.67 17.45 36.60
N GLU A 482 -13.57 17.93 37.20
CA GLU A 482 -12.82 19.07 36.69
C GLU A 482 -12.20 18.79 35.31
N ILE A 483 -11.57 17.64 35.11
CA ILE A 483 -11.03 17.24 33.79
C ILE A 483 -12.14 17.23 32.74
N LYS A 484 -13.32 16.69 33.06
CA LYS A 484 -14.47 16.70 32.15
C LYS A 484 -14.91 18.13 31.81
N LYS A 485 -15.00 19.01 32.82
CA LYS A 485 -15.34 20.43 32.64
C LYS A 485 -14.34 21.15 31.71
N GLN A 486 -13.04 20.89 31.90
CA GLN A 486 -11.99 21.50 31.09
C GLN A 486 -11.96 20.97 29.65
N LYS A 487 -12.19 19.66 29.44
CA LYS A 487 -12.34 19.09 28.08
C LYS A 487 -13.52 19.69 27.31
N ASN A 488 -14.67 19.84 27.97
CA ASN A 488 -15.84 20.50 27.36
C ASN A 488 -15.55 21.97 27.02
N ARG A 489 -14.62 22.63 27.73
CA ARG A 489 -14.19 24.00 27.41
C ARG A 489 -13.35 24.03 26.14
N ILE A 490 -12.46 23.04 25.93
CA ILE A 490 -11.68 22.91 24.69
C ILE A 490 -12.58 22.82 23.46
N GLU A 491 -13.65 22.02 23.52
CA GLU A 491 -14.59 21.85 22.40
C GLU A 491 -15.30 23.16 22.00
N LYS A 492 -15.45 24.11 22.94
CA LYS A 492 -16.11 25.41 22.71
C LYS A 492 -15.14 26.53 22.32
N THR A 493 -13.84 26.27 22.33
CA THR A 493 -12.82 27.32 22.19
C THR A 493 -12.21 27.27 20.79
N GLU A 494 -12.22 28.40 20.08
CA GLU A 494 -11.70 28.48 18.70
C GLU A 494 -10.20 28.85 18.65
N THR A 495 -9.67 29.52 19.69
CA THR A 495 -8.29 30.03 19.66
C THR A 495 -7.26 28.99 20.15
N ARG A 496 -6.19 28.78 19.36
CA ARG A 496 -5.09 27.84 19.69
C ARG A 496 -4.36 28.18 20.99
N LYS A 497 -4.30 29.47 21.37
CA LYS A 497 -3.59 29.93 22.58
C LYS A 497 -4.34 29.54 23.85
N GLU A 498 -5.66 29.66 23.84
CA GLU A 498 -6.50 29.26 24.97
C GLU A 498 -6.57 27.75 25.12
N ILE A 499 -6.67 27.00 24.01
CA ILE A 499 -6.59 25.52 24.01
C ILE A 499 -5.31 25.06 24.72
N LYS A 500 -4.15 25.64 24.38
CA LYS A 500 -2.87 25.31 25.04
C LYS A 500 -2.85 25.64 26.53
N ASN A 501 -3.53 26.71 26.97
CA ASN A 501 -3.61 27.03 28.40
C ASN A 501 -4.48 26.04 29.15
N ILE A 502 -5.64 25.66 28.58
CA ILE A 502 -6.52 24.65 29.18
C ILE A 502 -5.82 23.28 29.24
N GLU A 503 -5.05 22.91 28.21
CA GLU A 503 -4.23 21.68 28.23
C GLU A 503 -3.19 21.68 29.37
N ARG A 504 -2.58 22.83 29.69
CA ARG A 504 -1.65 22.95 30.82
C ARG A 504 -2.36 22.78 32.16
N GLU A 505 -3.56 23.32 32.31
CA GLU A 505 -4.39 23.13 33.51
C GLU A 505 -4.76 21.65 33.69
N ILE A 506 -5.21 20.98 32.63
CA ILE A 506 -5.50 19.54 32.64
C ILE A 506 -4.25 18.74 33.05
N LYS A 507 -3.07 19.10 32.53
CA LYS A 507 -1.81 18.44 32.90
C LYS A 507 -1.48 18.57 34.39
N LYS A 508 -1.78 19.72 35.00
CA LYS A 508 -1.62 19.95 36.45
C LYS A 508 -2.57 19.05 37.25
N ILE A 509 -3.84 19.03 36.89
CA ILE A 509 -4.86 18.18 37.55
C ILE A 509 -4.52 16.68 37.42
N LEU A 510 -4.00 16.25 36.27
CA LEU A 510 -3.54 14.87 36.08
C LEU A 510 -2.39 14.50 37.02
N LYS A 511 -1.46 15.42 37.28
CA LYS A 511 -0.37 15.23 38.24
C LYS A 511 -0.90 15.10 39.66
N ASP A 512 -1.82 15.99 40.06
CA ASP A 512 -2.45 15.96 41.38
C ASP A 512 -3.25 14.65 41.60
N LYS A 513 -3.91 14.16 40.54
CA LYS A 513 -4.59 12.86 40.53
C LYS A 513 -3.63 11.69 40.74
N GLU A 514 -2.45 11.72 40.12
CA GLU A 514 -1.42 10.70 40.28
C GLU A 514 -0.86 10.68 41.72
N ASP A 515 -0.59 11.85 42.29
CA ASP A 515 -0.12 11.99 43.68
C ASP A 515 -1.19 11.52 44.68
N ASN A 516 -2.47 11.76 44.39
CA ASN A 516 -3.58 11.23 45.18
C ASN A 516 -3.66 9.69 45.12
N ASN A 517 -3.44 9.08 43.94
CA ASN A 517 -3.33 7.62 43.81
C ASN A 517 -2.17 7.04 44.63
N LYS A 518 -0.99 7.68 44.62
CA LYS A 518 0.16 7.25 45.45
C LYS A 518 -0.19 7.27 46.95
N LYS A 519 -0.93 8.28 47.41
CA LYS A 519 -1.44 8.34 48.80
C LYS A 519 -2.42 7.20 49.10
N LYS A 520 -3.29 6.81 48.17
CA LYS A 520 -4.18 5.65 48.33
C LYS A 520 -3.38 4.35 48.50
N ASP A 521 -2.33 4.16 47.70
CA ASP A 521 -1.44 2.99 47.82
C ASP A 521 -0.69 2.98 49.16
N GLN A 522 -0.27 4.15 49.68
CA GLN A 522 0.31 4.27 51.02
C GLN A 522 -0.67 3.83 52.11
N VAL A 523 -1.94 4.24 52.03
CA VAL A 523 -2.98 3.81 52.98
C VAL A 523 -3.21 2.29 52.91
N LYS A 524 -3.17 1.69 51.72
CA LYS A 524 -3.24 0.22 51.57
C LYS A 524 -2.05 -0.47 52.22
N ASN A 525 -0.84 0.06 52.08
CA ASN A 525 0.35 -0.48 52.75
C ASN A 525 0.25 -0.35 54.27
N GLN A 526 -0.30 0.76 54.78
CA GLN A 526 -0.58 0.94 56.21
C GLN A 526 -1.61 -0.08 56.72
N LEU A 527 -2.68 -0.33 55.96
CA LEU A 527 -3.65 -1.39 56.24
C LEU A 527 -2.98 -2.77 56.25
N ASN A 528 -2.12 -3.06 55.28
CA ASN A 528 -1.41 -4.34 55.25
C ASN A 528 -0.51 -4.53 56.49
N ASN A 529 0.26 -3.49 56.85
CA ASN A 529 1.12 -3.51 58.04
C ASN A 529 0.32 -3.65 59.34
N LEU A 530 -0.86 -3.02 59.43
CA LEU A 530 -1.78 -3.17 60.56
C LEU A 530 -2.13 -4.64 60.78
N PHE A 531 -2.52 -5.34 59.71
CA PHE A 531 -2.95 -6.75 59.78
C PHE A 531 -1.80 -7.75 59.80
N LYS A 532 -0.59 -7.37 59.39
CA LYS A 532 0.61 -8.22 59.47
C LYS A 532 1.17 -8.27 60.89
N ASN A 533 1.10 -7.15 61.62
CA ASN A 533 1.62 -7.04 62.98
C ASN A 533 0.60 -7.44 64.06
N ALA A 534 -0.66 -7.64 63.69
CA ALA A 534 -1.71 -8.08 64.60
C ALA A 534 -1.57 -9.58 64.92
N ARG A 535 -0.88 -9.90 66.04
CA ARG A 535 -0.78 -11.26 66.59
C ARG A 535 -1.97 -11.63 67.49
N GLU A 536 -2.62 -10.64 68.10
CA GLU A 536 -3.79 -10.79 68.98
C GLU A 536 -4.94 -9.91 68.47
N GLY A 537 -6.18 -10.39 68.58
CA GLY A 537 -7.40 -9.64 68.19
C GLY A 537 -7.98 -9.93 66.80
N ILE A 538 -7.45 -10.93 66.09
CA ILE A 538 -7.97 -11.45 64.81
C ILE A 538 -8.39 -12.91 65.03
N ILE A 539 -9.69 -13.21 64.87
CA ILE A 539 -10.25 -14.56 65.13
C ILE A 539 -10.72 -15.21 63.83
N GLU A 540 -10.24 -16.43 63.56
CA GLU A 540 -10.70 -17.24 62.41
C GLU A 540 -12.17 -17.65 62.59
N LYS A 541 -13.01 -17.32 61.61
CA LYS A 541 -14.43 -17.74 61.59
C LYS A 541 -14.60 -18.99 60.72
N LYS A 542 -14.74 -20.15 61.38
CA LYS A 542 -14.91 -21.45 60.70
C LYS A 542 -16.29 -21.65 60.05
N LYS A 543 -17.36 -21.09 60.64
CA LYS A 543 -18.75 -21.16 60.15
C LYS A 543 -19.27 -19.74 59.90
N ILE A 544 -19.39 -19.35 58.63
CA ILE A 544 -20.02 -18.10 58.17
C ILE A 544 -21.17 -18.50 57.24
N LYS A 545 -22.37 -17.94 57.43
CA LYS A 545 -23.57 -18.25 56.61
C LYS A 545 -23.37 -17.96 55.12
N ASN A 546 -22.53 -16.97 54.78
CA ASN A 546 -22.31 -16.46 53.43
C ASN A 546 -20.86 -16.60 52.95
N ARG A 547 -20.18 -17.71 53.25
CA ARG A 547 -18.76 -17.89 52.89
C ARG A 547 -18.53 -17.82 51.37
N SER A 548 -19.45 -18.39 50.58
CA SER A 548 -19.40 -18.37 49.12
C SER A 548 -19.38 -16.95 48.55
N GLU A 549 -20.17 -16.02 49.13
CA GLU A 549 -20.21 -14.62 48.68
C GLU A 549 -18.83 -13.94 48.80
N TYR A 550 -18.07 -14.23 49.86
CA TYR A 550 -16.72 -13.68 50.03
C TYR A 550 -15.71 -14.31 49.06
N GLU A 551 -15.84 -15.61 48.79
CA GLU A 551 -15.01 -16.30 47.80
C GLU A 551 -15.27 -15.76 46.38
N ASP A 552 -16.53 -15.49 46.04
CA ASP A 552 -16.93 -14.93 44.76
C ASP A 552 -16.49 -13.46 44.62
N LEU A 553 -16.63 -12.65 45.68
CA LEU A 553 -16.11 -11.27 45.70
C LEU A 553 -14.59 -11.21 45.47
N VAL A 554 -13.82 -12.13 46.07
CA VAL A 554 -12.37 -12.20 45.85
C VAL A 554 -12.07 -12.56 44.38
N LYS A 555 -12.76 -13.54 43.82
CA LYS A 555 -12.60 -13.93 42.41
C LYS A 555 -12.96 -12.79 41.45
N GLU A 556 -14.04 -12.06 41.71
CA GLU A 556 -14.47 -10.94 40.87
C GLU A 556 -13.44 -9.81 40.86
N VAL A 557 -12.82 -9.51 42.00
CA VAL A 557 -11.86 -8.40 42.11
C VAL A 557 -10.46 -8.77 41.60
N GLN A 558 -10.07 -10.04 41.64
CA GLN A 558 -8.77 -10.52 41.15
C GLN A 558 -8.78 -10.92 39.67
N ILE A 559 -8.69 -9.92 38.78
CA ILE A 559 -8.57 -10.14 37.33
C ILE A 559 -7.25 -10.83 36.97
N SER A 560 -6.17 -10.62 37.75
CA SER A 560 -4.83 -11.16 37.45
C SER A 560 -4.76 -12.70 37.47
N LYS A 561 -5.67 -13.35 38.21
CA LYS A 561 -5.73 -14.80 38.38
C LYS A 561 -6.84 -15.46 37.55
N ALA A 562 -7.67 -14.66 36.87
CA ALA A 562 -8.72 -15.16 36.02
C ALA A 562 -8.16 -15.60 34.67
N ASN A 563 -8.73 -16.66 34.10
CA ASN A 563 -8.52 -16.98 32.69
C ASN A 563 -9.23 -15.92 31.83
N PRO A 564 -8.68 -15.55 30.67
CA PRO A 564 -9.35 -14.66 29.72
C PRO A 564 -10.77 -15.11 29.38
N SER A 565 -10.97 -16.37 29.00
CA SER A 565 -12.28 -16.92 28.61
C SER A 565 -13.35 -16.82 29.69
N ASP A 566 -12.93 -16.77 30.96
CA ASP A 566 -13.81 -16.91 32.13
C ASP A 566 -14.15 -15.56 32.77
N LEU A 567 -13.77 -14.44 32.14
CA LEU A 567 -14.04 -13.10 32.66
C LEU A 567 -15.55 -12.81 32.71
N SER A 568 -16.03 -12.37 33.88
CA SER A 568 -17.37 -11.80 34.00
C SER A 568 -17.50 -10.52 33.17
N LYS A 569 -18.74 -10.14 32.81
CA LYS A 569 -19.03 -8.91 32.06
C LYS A 569 -18.48 -7.66 32.76
N GLU A 570 -18.54 -7.60 34.09
CA GLU A 570 -17.99 -6.48 34.85
C GLU A 570 -16.46 -6.43 34.80
N GLN A 571 -15.79 -7.58 34.98
CA GLN A 571 -14.33 -7.67 34.88
C GLN A 571 -13.85 -7.29 33.48
N PHE A 572 -14.51 -7.80 32.44
CA PHE A 572 -14.21 -7.44 31.06
C PHE A 572 -14.36 -5.94 30.80
N ASN A 573 -15.45 -5.32 31.27
CA ASN A 573 -15.65 -3.88 31.12
C ASN A 573 -14.55 -3.07 31.82
N SER A 574 -14.18 -3.45 33.05
CA SER A 574 -13.09 -2.81 33.80
C SER A 574 -11.75 -2.98 33.07
N LEU A 575 -11.48 -4.17 32.52
CA LEU A 575 -10.30 -4.47 31.73
C LEU A 575 -10.25 -3.64 30.44
N PHE A 576 -11.36 -3.53 29.71
CA PHE A 576 -11.43 -2.75 28.48
C PHE A 576 -11.22 -1.25 28.74
N LEU A 577 -11.82 -0.72 29.81
CA LEU A 577 -11.63 0.68 30.22
C LEU A 577 -10.16 0.96 30.59
N ALA A 578 -9.55 0.07 31.36
CA ALA A 578 -8.13 0.16 31.70
C ALA A 578 -7.25 0.09 30.43
N PHE A 579 -7.54 -0.87 29.56
CA PHE A 579 -6.86 -1.07 28.28
C PHE A 579 -6.94 0.18 27.37
N LYS A 580 -8.08 0.88 27.32
CA LYS A 580 -8.21 2.13 26.55
C LYS A 580 -7.63 3.36 27.23
N SER A 581 -7.47 3.34 28.55
CA SER A 581 -6.96 4.49 29.31
C SER A 581 -5.45 4.69 29.18
N ILE A 582 -4.70 3.63 28.87
CA ILE A 582 -3.24 3.70 28.74
C ILE A 582 -2.84 4.33 27.42
N LYS A 583 -1.79 5.16 27.47
CA LYS A 583 -1.13 5.70 26.28
C LYS A 583 -0.06 4.73 25.80
N TYR A 584 -0.26 4.17 24.61
CA TYR A 584 0.68 3.24 23.98
C TYR A 584 1.71 3.98 23.12
N LYS A 585 2.86 3.33 22.89
CA LYS A 585 3.82 3.76 21.85
C LYS A 585 3.18 3.56 20.48
N ALA A 586 3.57 4.37 19.48
CA ALA A 586 3.15 4.17 18.11
C ALA A 586 3.43 2.71 17.64
N PRO A 587 2.57 2.14 16.78
CA PRO A 587 2.74 0.80 16.23
C PRO A 587 4.10 0.65 15.53
N PRO A 588 4.61 -0.59 15.44
CA PRO A 588 5.79 -0.88 14.62
C PRO A 588 5.55 -0.47 13.16
N THR A 589 6.58 0.08 12.54
CA THR A 589 6.55 0.60 11.17
C THR A 589 7.22 -0.35 10.18
N ASP A 590 7.86 -1.42 10.67
CA ASP A 590 8.53 -2.45 9.89
C ASP A 590 7.56 -3.37 9.12
N THR A 591 6.27 -3.29 9.43
CA THR A 591 5.20 -4.01 8.73
C THR A 591 4.67 -3.23 7.51
N VAL A 592 5.08 -1.97 7.34
CA VAL A 592 4.64 -1.11 6.24
C VAL A 592 5.69 -1.12 5.15
N ILE A 593 5.27 -1.47 3.93
CA ILE A 593 6.16 -1.50 2.76
C ILE A 593 5.77 -0.34 1.83
N PRO A 594 6.54 0.76 1.82
CA PRO A 594 6.38 1.83 0.83
C PRO A 594 6.84 1.39 -0.56
N VAL A 595 6.48 2.16 -1.59
CA VAL A 595 7.07 2.04 -2.93
C VAL A 595 8.48 2.62 -2.95
N GLY A 596 8.65 3.79 -2.32
CA GLY A 596 9.90 4.55 -2.24
C GLY A 596 9.95 5.72 -3.22
N GLU A 597 10.49 6.84 -2.75
CA GLU A 597 10.59 8.09 -3.51
C GLU A 597 11.39 7.93 -4.81
N LEU A 598 12.57 7.30 -4.75
CA LEU A 598 13.43 7.06 -5.92
C LEU A 598 12.73 6.20 -6.98
N VAL A 599 11.98 5.18 -6.57
CA VAL A 599 11.24 4.32 -7.49
C VAL A 599 10.11 5.12 -8.16
N LEU A 600 9.37 5.93 -7.38
CA LEU A 600 8.30 6.77 -7.92
C LEU A 600 8.82 7.83 -8.90
N GLU A 601 9.93 8.49 -8.59
CA GLU A 601 10.56 9.47 -9.49
C GLU A 601 11.02 8.79 -10.78
N ASN A 602 11.82 7.73 -10.68
CA ASN A 602 12.36 7.02 -11.84
C ASN A 602 11.26 6.44 -12.74
N THR A 603 10.18 5.93 -12.13
CA THR A 603 9.04 5.43 -12.89
C THR A 603 8.37 6.56 -13.66
N LEU A 604 8.15 7.71 -13.02
CA LEU A 604 7.49 8.85 -13.64
C LEU A 604 8.33 9.49 -14.75
N ILE A 605 9.65 9.52 -14.56
CA ILE A 605 10.62 9.94 -15.57
C ILE A 605 10.54 9.06 -16.81
N LYS A 606 10.64 7.74 -16.63
CA LYS A 606 10.63 6.76 -17.72
C LYS A 606 9.27 6.67 -18.42
N GLU A 607 8.17 6.77 -17.67
CA GLU A 607 6.81 6.67 -18.20
C GLU A 607 6.45 7.87 -19.07
N ILE A 608 6.75 9.10 -18.62
CA ILE A 608 6.40 10.33 -19.37
C ILE A 608 7.50 10.71 -20.36
N GLY A 609 8.74 10.25 -20.17
CA GLY A 609 9.90 10.70 -20.94
C GLY A 609 10.36 12.11 -20.51
N LEU A 610 10.39 12.37 -19.21
CA LEU A 610 10.80 13.68 -18.66
C LEU A 610 12.29 13.93 -18.90
N LYS A 611 12.64 15.14 -19.33
CA LYS A 611 14.04 15.58 -19.46
C LYS A 611 14.46 16.31 -18.19
N ILE A 612 15.29 15.68 -17.38
CA ILE A 612 15.79 16.29 -16.14
C ILE A 612 17.26 16.65 -16.36
N SER A 613 17.63 17.90 -16.08
CA SER A 613 19.03 18.29 -16.03
C SER A 613 19.68 17.74 -14.77
N GLU A 614 20.86 17.16 -14.91
CA GLU A 614 21.76 16.77 -13.81
C GLU A 614 22.38 17.99 -13.09
N ASN A 615 21.70 19.13 -13.04
CA ASN A 615 22.19 20.27 -12.25
C ASN A 615 22.02 19.94 -10.76
N ILE A 616 23.05 19.26 -10.24
CA ILE A 616 23.32 18.63 -8.95
C ILE A 616 23.33 19.61 -7.75
N ASP A 617 23.00 20.88 -7.95
CA ASP A 617 23.07 21.89 -6.87
C ASP A 617 21.74 22.24 -6.19
N ASP A 618 20.68 21.46 -6.41
CA ASP A 618 19.48 21.56 -5.59
C ASP A 618 19.10 20.19 -5.05
N PHE A 619 18.92 20.15 -3.72
CA PHE A 619 18.34 19.11 -2.84
C PHE A 619 19.35 18.40 -1.95
N ASP A 620 19.15 18.60 -0.64
CA ASP A 620 19.82 17.97 0.52
C ASP A 620 19.69 16.43 0.53
N ILE A 621 20.16 15.77 -0.51
CA ILE A 621 20.57 14.37 -0.48
C ILE A 621 22.03 14.41 -0.04
N PRO A 622 22.43 13.71 1.04
CA PRO A 622 23.85 13.54 1.32
C PRO A 622 24.48 12.88 0.08
N ILE A 623 25.23 13.68 -0.67
CA ILE A 623 26.12 13.30 -1.78
C ILE A 623 27.08 12.16 -1.35
N GLU A 624 27.18 11.89 -0.05
CA GLU A 624 27.94 10.81 0.57
C GLU A 624 27.61 9.39 0.07
N ASN A 625 26.42 9.09 -0.46
CA ASN A 625 26.09 7.70 -0.88
C ASN A 625 26.33 7.38 -2.37
N ILE A 626 26.40 8.37 -3.26
CA ILE A 626 26.82 8.16 -4.66
C ILE A 626 28.36 8.19 -4.73
N ASN A 627 28.97 9.06 -3.93
CA ASN A 627 30.41 9.16 -3.80
C ASN A 627 31.02 7.91 -3.16
N GLN A 628 30.31 7.15 -2.31
CA GLN A 628 30.85 5.91 -1.74
C GLN A 628 31.31 4.89 -2.80
N ASN A 629 30.60 4.69 -3.91
CA ASN A 629 31.05 3.73 -4.94
C ASN A 629 32.18 4.28 -5.81
N TYR A 630 32.17 5.59 -6.09
CA TYR A 630 33.22 6.27 -6.85
C TYR A 630 34.50 6.38 -6.02
N ASP A 631 34.37 6.70 -4.73
CA ASP A 631 35.44 6.77 -3.74
C ASP A 631 35.97 5.38 -3.40
N ILE A 632 35.16 4.31 -3.35
CA ILE A 632 35.65 2.93 -3.25
C ILE A 632 36.47 2.55 -4.49
N PHE A 633 36.05 2.94 -5.70
CA PHE A 633 36.81 2.70 -6.94
C PHE A 633 38.08 3.55 -7.03
N LEU A 634 38.02 4.80 -6.57
CA LEU A 634 39.17 5.68 -6.46
C LEU A 634 40.13 5.19 -5.38
N GLU A 635 39.63 4.72 -4.24
CA GLU A 635 40.42 4.12 -3.15
C GLU A 635 41.06 2.81 -3.59
N ASP A 636 40.41 1.99 -4.43
CA ASP A 636 41.02 0.77 -4.97
C ASP A 636 42.16 1.10 -5.99
N LYS A 637 42.01 2.18 -6.75
CA LYS A 637 43.05 2.73 -7.66
C LYS A 637 44.18 3.48 -6.91
N ILE A 638 43.85 4.14 -5.81
CA ILE A 638 44.77 4.86 -4.93
C ILE A 638 45.54 3.87 -4.03
N ASN A 639 44.91 2.80 -3.56
CA ASN A 639 45.56 1.75 -2.78
C ASN A 639 46.53 0.94 -3.67
N LYS A 640 46.18 0.68 -4.94
CA LYS A 640 47.12 0.11 -5.92
C LYS A 640 48.31 1.02 -6.28
N SER A 641 48.17 2.34 -6.17
CA SER A 641 49.26 3.30 -6.40
C SER A 641 50.02 3.69 -5.13
N ARG A 642 49.50 3.35 -3.94
CA ARG A 642 50.15 3.53 -2.64
C ARG A 642 51.07 2.39 -2.21
N ASP A 643 50.85 1.16 -2.70
CA ASP A 643 51.79 0.06 -2.45
C ASP A 643 53.17 0.28 -3.10
N ASP A 644 53.25 1.13 -4.13
CA ASP A 644 54.50 1.31 -4.89
C ASP A 644 55.39 2.48 -4.47
N ARG A 645 54.94 3.54 -3.77
CA ARG A 645 55.84 4.63 -3.29
C ARG A 645 55.40 5.32 -2.00
N LEU A 646 56.32 5.27 -1.03
CA LEU A 646 56.34 5.97 0.25
C LEU A 646 56.46 7.50 0.10
N GLU A 647 55.67 8.21 0.92
CA GLU A 647 55.96 9.50 1.58
C GLU A 647 56.43 10.70 0.71
N THR A 648 55.50 11.55 0.24
CA THR A 648 55.03 12.79 0.91
C THR A 648 54.44 13.85 -0.05
N LYS A 649 53.20 14.25 0.29
CA LYS A 649 52.48 15.54 0.21
C LYS A 649 52.28 16.32 -1.11
N ASP A 650 50.97 16.33 -1.46
CA ASP A 650 50.12 17.39 -2.03
C ASP A 650 50.55 18.07 -3.34
N ASP A 651 49.86 17.74 -4.46
CA ASP A 651 48.69 18.52 -4.90
C ASP A 651 47.93 17.91 -6.10
N SER A 652 46.60 18.00 -6.01
CA SER A 652 45.52 17.96 -7.04
C SER A 652 45.37 16.79 -8.03
N LYS A 653 44.14 16.24 -8.03
CA LYS A 653 43.63 15.05 -8.72
C LYS A 653 43.00 15.29 -10.11
N ASP A 654 43.07 16.50 -10.66
CA ASP A 654 42.33 16.85 -11.89
C ASP A 654 43.28 17.18 -13.05
N SER A 655 43.69 16.17 -13.83
CA SER A 655 44.06 16.27 -15.27
C SER A 655 44.91 15.10 -15.75
N ILE A 656 44.36 13.88 -15.82
CA ILE A 656 44.95 12.83 -16.66
C ILE A 656 43.85 12.07 -17.41
N SER A 657 43.75 12.37 -18.70
CA SER A 657 43.69 11.34 -19.74
C SER A 657 44.44 11.84 -20.97
N ILE A 658 45.67 11.39 -21.14
CA ILE A 658 46.43 11.49 -22.38
C ILE A 658 46.96 10.09 -22.66
N THR A 659 46.79 9.61 -23.88
CA THR A 659 47.29 8.28 -24.22
C THR A 659 48.81 8.34 -24.42
N PRO A 660 49.57 7.35 -23.92
CA PRO A 660 51.03 7.35 -24.03
C PRO A 660 51.55 7.35 -25.48
N GLU A 661 50.80 6.81 -26.44
CA GLU A 661 51.19 6.81 -27.84
C GLU A 661 51.15 8.22 -28.46
N GLU A 662 50.09 9.01 -28.20
CA GLU A 662 49.95 10.39 -28.68
C GLU A 662 51.06 11.31 -28.16
N LEU A 663 51.51 11.07 -26.93
CA LEU A 663 52.57 11.88 -26.31
C LEU A 663 53.95 11.49 -26.84
N ILE A 664 54.16 10.24 -27.24
CA ILE A 664 55.43 9.77 -27.80
C ILE A 664 55.57 10.23 -29.27
N GLU A 665 54.49 10.22 -30.05
CA GLU A 665 54.48 10.65 -31.46
C GLU A 665 54.78 12.16 -31.59
N LEU A 666 54.09 12.98 -30.79
CA LEU A 666 54.27 14.43 -30.75
C LEU A 666 55.69 14.82 -30.30
N ASN A 667 56.21 14.16 -29.26
CA ASN A 667 57.57 14.42 -28.79
C ASN A 667 58.64 13.93 -29.76
N SER A 668 58.38 12.86 -30.52
CA SER A 668 59.32 12.34 -31.53
C SER A 668 59.41 13.25 -32.76
N GLU A 669 58.32 13.86 -33.21
CA GLU A 669 58.32 14.86 -34.30
C GLU A 669 59.05 16.15 -33.90
N ILE A 670 58.79 16.64 -32.68
CA ILE A 670 59.47 17.81 -32.14
C ILE A 670 60.97 17.53 -32.03
N LEU A 671 61.38 16.38 -31.46
CA LEU A 671 62.78 16.03 -31.26
C LEU A 671 63.51 15.68 -32.58
N GLY A 672 62.83 15.12 -33.59
CA GLY A 672 63.40 14.81 -34.90
C GLY A 672 63.76 16.04 -35.74
N SER A 673 63.15 17.19 -35.45
CA SER A 673 63.46 18.47 -36.10
C SER A 673 64.75 19.13 -35.58
N PHE A 674 65.32 18.65 -34.46
CA PHE A 674 66.56 19.16 -33.88
C PHE A 674 67.72 18.19 -34.11
N ASN A 675 68.71 18.60 -34.90
CA ASN A 675 69.92 17.81 -35.11
C ASN A 675 70.84 17.99 -33.88
N VAL A 676 70.76 17.06 -32.92
CA VAL A 676 71.52 17.13 -31.65
C VAL A 676 72.98 16.75 -31.90
N GLY A 677 73.72 17.71 -32.42
CA GLY A 677 75.16 17.66 -32.62
C GLY A 677 75.85 18.89 -32.04
N GLY A 678 75.86 19.02 -30.72
CA GLY A 678 76.91 19.76 -30.00
C GLY A 678 76.84 21.30 -29.92
N GLU A 679 75.81 21.98 -30.42
CA GLU A 679 75.65 23.43 -30.21
C GLU A 679 74.35 23.79 -29.46
N LYS A 680 74.44 24.86 -28.63
CA LYS A 680 73.36 25.33 -27.76
C LYS A 680 72.12 25.69 -28.58
N ILE A 681 71.01 25.04 -28.25
CA ILE A 681 69.68 25.30 -28.82
C ILE A 681 69.26 26.73 -28.42
N GLU A 682 69.10 27.63 -29.39
CA GLU A 682 68.55 28.97 -29.16
C GLU A 682 67.02 28.89 -29.04
N LEU A 683 66.46 29.46 -27.97
CA LEU A 683 65.01 29.51 -27.66
C LEU A 683 64.15 30.00 -28.83
N GLN A 684 64.68 30.89 -29.68
CA GLN A 684 63.98 31.42 -30.84
C GLN A 684 63.79 30.39 -31.96
N GLN A 685 64.69 29.39 -32.08
CA GLN A 685 64.52 28.28 -33.03
C GLN A 685 63.47 27.29 -32.52
N LEU A 686 63.38 27.10 -31.21
CA LEU A 686 62.36 26.27 -30.56
C LEU A 686 60.95 26.86 -30.75
N GLU A 687 60.79 28.17 -30.55
CA GLU A 687 59.52 28.88 -30.81
C GLU A 687 59.10 28.77 -32.27
N LYS A 688 60.04 28.89 -33.22
CA LYS A 688 59.74 28.78 -34.65
C LYS A 688 59.26 27.38 -35.05
N ALA A 689 59.92 26.33 -34.56
CA ALA A 689 59.52 24.95 -34.84
C ALA A 689 58.13 24.62 -34.25
N ILE A 690 57.82 25.15 -33.06
CA ILE A 690 56.50 25.00 -32.43
C ILE A 690 55.42 25.73 -33.24
N VAL A 691 55.71 26.92 -33.76
CA VAL A 691 54.78 27.72 -34.58
C VAL A 691 54.57 27.12 -35.97
N ASP A 692 55.58 26.47 -36.57
CA ASP A 692 55.45 25.83 -37.89
C ASP A 692 54.66 24.50 -37.83
N ILE A 693 54.68 23.80 -36.68
CA ILE A 693 53.97 22.52 -36.47
C ILE A 693 52.51 22.75 -36.05
N LEU A 694 52.22 23.81 -35.29
CA LEU A 694 50.86 24.19 -34.93
C LEU A 694 50.26 25.04 -36.05
N PRO A 695 49.22 24.61 -36.77
CA PRO A 695 48.56 25.48 -37.73
C PRO A 695 47.91 26.64 -36.98
N TYR A 696 48.59 27.78 -36.97
CA TYR A 696 48.08 29.03 -36.46
C TYR A 696 46.98 29.50 -37.43
N SER A 697 45.73 29.23 -37.10
CA SER A 697 44.62 29.91 -37.73
C SER A 697 44.59 31.35 -37.19
N ASP A 698 45.25 32.27 -37.89
CA ASP A 698 44.92 33.70 -37.86
C ASP A 698 43.53 33.89 -38.49
N THR A 699 42.54 33.39 -37.77
CA THR A 699 41.21 33.96 -37.76
C THR A 699 41.03 34.36 -36.31
N GLU A 700 41.13 35.66 -36.03
CA GLU A 700 40.26 36.25 -35.04
C GLU A 700 38.84 35.81 -35.43
N SER A 701 38.38 34.69 -34.87
CA SER A 701 36.96 34.49 -34.70
C SER A 701 36.58 35.59 -33.74
N VAL A 702 36.19 36.74 -34.29
CA VAL A 702 35.20 37.58 -33.66
C VAL A 702 34.07 36.61 -33.38
N ASP A 703 34.06 36.02 -32.19
CA ASP A 703 32.92 35.27 -31.70
C ASP A 703 31.81 36.29 -31.70
N SER A 704 31.05 36.28 -32.80
CA SER A 704 29.88 37.10 -32.97
C SER A 704 29.12 36.99 -31.66
N TYR A 705 28.68 38.11 -31.08
CA TYR A 705 27.89 38.10 -29.86
C TYR A 705 26.73 37.08 -29.95
N SER A 706 26.23 36.79 -31.16
CA SER A 706 25.30 35.69 -31.42
C SER A 706 25.79 34.33 -30.97
N ASN A 707 27.03 33.93 -31.23
CA ASN A 707 27.55 32.60 -30.92
C ASN A 707 27.73 32.40 -29.41
N VAL A 708 28.21 33.44 -28.71
CA VAL A 708 28.29 33.43 -27.24
C VAL A 708 26.88 33.41 -26.64
N LEU A 709 25.95 34.19 -27.17
CA LEU A 709 24.56 34.21 -26.74
C LEU A 709 23.87 32.86 -27.00
N ASP A 710 24.07 32.24 -28.16
CA ASP A 710 23.53 30.94 -28.52
C ASP A 710 24.10 29.85 -27.60
N TYR A 711 25.41 29.89 -27.30
CA TYR A 711 26.02 29.02 -26.29
C TYR A 711 25.42 29.22 -24.88
N PHE A 712 25.18 30.47 -24.47
CA PHE A 712 24.51 30.78 -23.20
C PHE A 712 23.05 30.32 -23.20
N ILE A 713 22.33 30.48 -24.31
CA ILE A 713 20.96 30.02 -24.47
C ILE A 713 20.93 28.49 -24.39
N GLU A 714 21.73 27.78 -25.17
CA GLU A 714 21.74 26.32 -25.20
C GLU A 714 22.13 25.68 -23.86
N ASN A 715 23.08 26.27 -23.11
CA ASN A 715 23.53 25.72 -21.84
C ASN A 715 22.67 26.11 -20.63
N TYR A 716 22.10 27.32 -20.62
CA TYR A 716 21.36 27.84 -19.47
C TYR A 716 19.83 27.88 -19.65
N THR A 717 19.32 27.59 -20.85
CA THR A 717 17.87 27.60 -21.17
C THR A 717 17.34 26.23 -21.58
N LYS A 718 18.03 25.14 -21.20
CA LYS A 718 17.50 23.79 -21.39
C LYS A 718 16.08 23.70 -20.83
N ASP A 719 15.17 23.21 -21.68
CA ASP A 719 13.77 22.97 -21.32
C ASP A 719 13.69 21.76 -20.40
N ASP A 720 14.09 21.97 -19.15
CA ASP A 720 14.05 20.92 -18.12
C ASP A 720 12.64 20.77 -17.59
N ASP A 721 12.28 19.54 -17.30
CA ASP A 721 11.08 19.13 -16.59
C ASP A 721 11.34 19.00 -15.08
N PHE A 722 10.27 19.01 -14.30
CA PHE A 722 10.36 18.83 -12.85
C PHE A 722 9.66 17.53 -12.44
N VAL A 723 10.32 16.78 -11.56
CA VAL A 723 9.73 15.69 -10.80
C VAL A 723 10.24 15.77 -9.37
N ALA A 724 9.35 15.49 -8.41
CA ALA A 724 9.75 15.25 -7.04
C ALA A 724 8.77 14.28 -6.37
N ALA A 725 9.31 13.29 -5.68
CA ALA A 725 8.57 12.42 -4.78
C ALA A 725 9.00 12.66 -3.33
N GLU A 726 8.15 12.23 -2.41
CA GLU A 726 8.43 12.23 -0.98
C GLU A 726 7.79 10.99 -0.37
N THR A 727 8.60 10.14 0.27
CA THR A 727 8.13 9.04 1.12
C THR A 727 8.30 9.44 2.57
N ARG A 728 7.20 9.73 3.26
CA ARG A 728 7.23 10.13 4.66
C ARG A 728 7.65 8.97 5.57
N ALA A 729 8.18 9.28 6.74
CA ALA A 729 8.38 8.26 7.77
C ALA A 729 7.02 7.64 8.14
N PRO A 730 6.91 6.30 8.29
CA PRO A 730 5.63 5.69 8.61
C PRO A 730 5.11 6.21 9.96
N THR A 731 3.81 6.50 10.00
CA THR A 731 3.13 7.11 11.13
C THR A 731 1.98 6.24 11.60
N SER A 732 1.20 6.73 12.56
CA SER A 732 0.01 6.03 13.02
C SER A 732 -1.14 6.96 13.36
N GLY A 733 -2.33 6.62 12.86
CA GLY A 733 -3.61 7.27 13.18
C GLY A 733 -4.62 6.22 13.64
N LYS A 734 -5.40 6.52 14.68
CA LYS A 734 -6.40 5.58 15.28
C LYS A 734 -5.84 4.18 15.63
N GLY A 735 -4.54 4.06 15.88
CA GLY A 735 -3.86 2.78 16.15
C GLY A 735 -3.48 1.98 14.91
N LEU A 736 -3.62 2.54 13.70
CA LEU A 736 -3.26 1.91 12.44
C LEU A 736 -1.93 2.49 11.95
N ALA A 737 -0.97 1.62 11.63
CA ALA A 737 0.29 2.03 11.01
C ALA A 737 0.10 2.21 9.50
N TYR A 738 0.60 3.33 8.97
CA TYR A 738 0.61 3.60 7.54
C TYR A 738 1.75 4.54 7.16
N VAL A 739 2.11 4.51 5.88
CA VAL A 739 3.05 5.45 5.25
C VAL A 739 2.30 6.23 4.18
N VAL A 740 2.70 7.48 3.99
CA VAL A 740 2.17 8.34 2.95
C VAL A 740 3.29 8.69 1.98
N GLU A 741 3.01 8.52 0.70
CA GLU A 741 3.92 8.81 -0.39
C GLU A 741 3.19 9.69 -1.40
N ALA A 742 3.91 10.63 -1.98
CA ALA A 742 3.36 11.43 -3.07
C ALA A 742 4.45 11.69 -4.11
N VAL A 743 4.03 11.92 -5.34
CA VAL A 743 4.92 12.34 -6.43
C VAL A 743 4.19 13.35 -7.31
N LEU A 744 4.93 14.38 -7.72
CA LEU A 744 4.44 15.42 -8.61
C LEU A 744 5.43 15.58 -9.77
N ALA A 745 4.93 15.49 -11.00
CA ALA A 745 5.64 15.95 -12.18
C ALA A 745 5.02 17.24 -12.72
N HIS A 746 5.86 18.13 -13.25
CA HIS A 746 5.47 19.33 -13.96
C HIS A 746 6.31 19.44 -15.25
N SER A 747 5.65 19.32 -16.40
CA SER A 747 6.29 19.33 -17.73
C SER A 747 5.36 19.96 -18.75
N ARG A 748 5.89 20.58 -19.81
CA ARG A 748 5.06 21.04 -20.94
C ARG A 748 4.46 19.90 -21.75
N ASN A 749 5.05 18.71 -21.68
CA ASN A 749 4.59 17.52 -22.39
C ASN A 749 3.36 16.88 -21.73
N LEU A 750 3.01 17.31 -20.52
CA LEU A 750 1.83 16.82 -19.81
C LEU A 750 0.57 17.55 -20.27
N GLU A 751 -0.48 16.78 -20.53
CA GLU A 751 -1.80 17.33 -20.79
C GLU A 751 -2.32 18.07 -19.55
N VAL A 752 -2.80 19.31 -19.76
CA VAL A 752 -3.44 20.07 -18.69
C VAL A 752 -4.80 19.45 -18.38
N PRO A 753 -5.05 19.02 -17.13
CA PRO A 753 -6.35 18.45 -16.76
C PRO A 753 -7.49 19.43 -17.06
N LYS A 754 -8.53 18.97 -17.78
CA LYS A 754 -9.68 19.83 -18.09
C LYS A 754 -10.56 20.06 -16.86
N ARG A 755 -10.64 19.08 -15.97
CA ARG A 755 -11.45 19.12 -14.74
C ARG A 755 -10.56 18.90 -13.53
N SER A 756 -10.93 19.52 -12.42
CA SER A 756 -10.18 19.42 -11.16
C SER A 756 -10.06 17.98 -10.66
N ARG A 757 -11.05 17.12 -10.92
CA ARG A 757 -11.03 15.70 -10.51
C ARG A 757 -9.97 14.86 -11.24
N ASP A 758 -9.50 15.31 -12.40
CA ASP A 758 -8.55 14.58 -13.24
C ASP A 758 -7.09 14.91 -12.87
N VAL A 759 -6.87 15.84 -11.93
CA VAL A 759 -5.55 16.29 -11.46
C VAL A 759 -4.87 15.27 -10.55
N LEU A 760 -5.65 14.56 -9.73
CA LEU A 760 -5.17 13.78 -8.60
C LEU A 760 -5.45 12.28 -8.80
N SER A 761 -4.39 11.50 -8.95
CA SER A 761 -4.46 10.04 -8.89
C SER A 761 -4.27 9.57 -7.45
N ARG A 762 -5.18 8.72 -6.97
CA ARG A 762 -5.22 8.28 -5.57
C ARG A 762 -4.95 6.80 -5.48
N PHE A 763 -4.06 6.41 -4.58
CA PHE A 763 -3.68 5.02 -4.37
C PHE A 763 -3.80 4.64 -2.91
N VAL A 764 -4.19 3.38 -2.68
CA VAL A 764 -4.20 2.75 -1.38
C VAL A 764 -3.57 1.37 -1.52
N ASN A 765 -2.52 1.09 -0.76
CA ASN A 765 -1.75 -0.15 -0.87
C ASN A 765 -1.32 -0.46 -2.32
N ARG A 766 -0.91 0.55 -3.09
CA ARG A 766 -0.52 0.42 -4.52
C ARG A 766 -1.66 0.05 -5.48
N THR A 767 -2.91 0.11 -5.01
CA THR A 767 -4.11 -0.05 -5.85
C THR A 767 -4.72 1.32 -6.17
N PRO A 768 -5.01 1.62 -7.46
CA PRO A 768 -5.68 2.87 -7.84
C PRO A 768 -7.11 3.00 -7.31
N LYS A 769 -7.56 4.23 -7.07
CA LYS A 769 -8.89 4.56 -6.54
C LYS A 769 -9.55 5.64 -7.40
N LEU A 770 -10.35 5.20 -8.36
CA LEU A 770 -10.92 6.05 -9.40
C LEU A 770 -12.27 6.68 -9.04
N ARG A 771 -13.02 6.11 -8.09
CA ARG A 771 -14.38 6.58 -7.68
C ARG A 771 -14.38 7.27 -6.32
N ASP A 772 -15.48 7.98 -6.04
CA ASP A 772 -15.76 8.61 -4.74
C ASP A 772 -14.68 9.60 -4.28
N SER A 773 -14.12 10.35 -5.23
CA SER A 773 -13.01 11.28 -4.97
C SER A 773 -13.38 12.43 -4.05
N ALA A 774 -14.60 12.95 -4.13
CA ALA A 774 -15.03 14.11 -3.34
C ALA A 774 -14.98 13.86 -1.82
N ASP A 775 -15.29 12.64 -1.37
CA ASP A 775 -15.39 12.31 0.04
C ASP A 775 -14.15 11.57 0.59
N CYS A 776 -13.11 11.43 -0.22
CA CYS A 776 -11.88 10.73 0.16
C CYS A 776 -10.93 11.65 0.95
N ALA A 777 -10.36 11.12 2.03
CA ALA A 777 -9.37 11.82 2.85
C ALA A 777 -8.16 12.36 2.05
N ILE A 778 -7.71 11.62 1.02
CA ILE A 778 -6.60 12.03 0.14
C ILE A 778 -6.95 13.31 -0.63
N SER A 779 -8.15 13.38 -1.21
CA SER A 779 -8.62 14.56 -1.94
C SER A 779 -8.75 15.76 -1.02
N LYS A 780 -9.37 15.57 0.16
CA LYS A 780 -9.52 16.63 1.16
C LYS A 780 -8.17 17.16 1.63
N ALA A 781 -7.20 16.29 1.89
CA ALA A 781 -5.85 16.69 2.25
C ALA A 781 -5.16 17.51 1.15
N THR A 782 -5.32 17.10 -0.11
CA THR A 782 -4.75 17.81 -1.28
C THR A 782 -5.37 19.19 -1.47
N GLN A 783 -6.69 19.33 -1.24
CA GLN A 783 -7.41 20.62 -1.30
C GLN A 783 -7.01 21.57 -0.16
N LEU A 784 -6.58 21.05 0.99
CA LEU A 784 -6.13 21.85 2.13
C LEU A 784 -4.72 22.43 1.94
N VAL A 785 -3.96 21.98 0.95
CA VAL A 785 -2.65 22.54 0.60
C VAL A 785 -2.86 23.86 -0.13
N ASN A 786 -2.19 24.93 0.30
CA ASN A 786 -2.26 26.22 -0.37
C ASN A 786 -1.28 26.29 -1.54
N TRP A 787 -1.67 25.73 -2.70
CA TRP A 787 -0.83 25.63 -3.90
C TRP A 787 -0.38 26.98 -4.49
N LYS A 788 -1.12 28.06 -4.23
CA LYS A 788 -0.72 29.42 -4.63
C LYS A 788 0.61 29.84 -4.01
N ASN A 789 0.90 29.38 -2.79
CA ASN A 789 2.18 29.65 -2.12
C ASN A 789 3.37 28.98 -2.82
N TYR A 790 3.10 27.99 -3.68
CA TYR A 790 4.09 27.23 -4.45
C TYR A 790 4.11 27.62 -5.93
N ALA A 791 3.62 28.82 -6.26
CA ALA A 791 3.59 29.37 -7.63
C ALA A 791 2.73 28.57 -8.63
N LEU A 792 1.73 27.83 -8.15
CA LEU A 792 0.73 27.17 -8.99
C LEU A 792 -0.62 27.91 -8.95
N GLU A 793 -1.33 27.90 -10.08
CA GLU A 793 -2.74 28.25 -10.12
C GLU A 793 -3.58 27.14 -9.47
N VAL A 794 -4.85 27.45 -9.15
CA VAL A 794 -5.78 26.49 -8.56
C VAL A 794 -7.14 26.55 -9.23
N TYR A 795 -7.84 25.41 -9.24
CA TYR A 795 -9.27 25.37 -9.53
C TYR A 795 -10.08 25.88 -8.33
N ASP A 796 -11.40 26.04 -8.51
CA ASP A 796 -12.33 26.53 -7.48
C ASP A 796 -12.34 25.66 -6.20
N ASN A 797 -12.04 24.36 -6.35
CA ASN A 797 -11.96 23.42 -5.23
C ASN A 797 -10.59 23.37 -4.54
N GLY A 798 -9.65 24.25 -4.90
CA GLY A 798 -8.32 24.34 -4.30
C GLY A 798 -7.29 23.33 -4.83
N LEU A 799 -7.65 22.46 -5.79
CA LEU A 799 -6.68 21.58 -6.43
C LEU A 799 -5.75 22.36 -7.38
N PRO A 800 -4.48 21.95 -7.52
CA PRO A 800 -3.53 22.67 -8.36
C PRO A 800 -3.89 22.56 -9.84
N LYS A 801 -3.65 23.62 -10.59
CA LYS A 801 -3.92 23.74 -12.02
C LYS A 801 -2.61 23.98 -12.77
N GLY A 802 -2.45 23.28 -13.89
CA GLY A 802 -1.27 23.36 -14.74
C GLY A 802 -1.01 22.02 -15.43
N PRO A 803 0.08 21.93 -16.21
CA PRO A 803 0.49 20.68 -16.83
C PRO A 803 1.25 19.82 -15.81
N ILE A 804 0.48 19.27 -14.86
CA ILE A 804 0.98 18.53 -13.71
C ILE A 804 0.34 17.14 -13.63
N LYS A 805 1.12 16.16 -13.17
CA LYS A 805 0.62 14.83 -12.78
C LYS A 805 0.90 14.65 -11.29
N LEU A 806 -0.15 14.61 -10.47
CA LEU A 806 -0.04 14.50 -9.02
C LEU A 806 -0.62 13.15 -8.55
N LEU A 807 0.19 12.38 -7.85
CA LEU A 807 -0.20 11.09 -7.31
C LEU A 807 0.06 11.04 -5.80
N VAL A 808 -0.87 10.41 -5.06
CA VAL A 808 -0.73 10.18 -3.62
C VAL A 808 -1.07 8.73 -3.30
N ASN A 809 -0.17 8.05 -2.60
CA ASN A 809 -0.31 6.68 -2.14
C ASN A 809 -0.32 6.61 -0.61
N VAL A 810 -1.27 5.87 -0.04
CA VAL A 810 -1.30 5.54 1.38
C VAL A 810 -1.17 4.03 1.53
N SER A 811 -0.10 3.57 2.18
CA SER A 811 0.16 2.13 2.33
C SER A 811 0.22 1.71 3.78
N GLY A 812 -0.33 0.54 4.11
CA GLY A 812 -0.21 -0.08 5.42
C GLY A 812 -1.11 -1.31 5.62
N PRO A 813 -0.79 -2.16 6.60
CA PRO A 813 -1.49 -3.43 6.84
C PRO A 813 -2.97 -3.25 7.19
N PHE A 814 -3.33 -2.14 7.85
CA PHE A 814 -4.69 -1.88 8.33
C PHE A 814 -5.43 -0.78 7.56
N VAL A 815 -4.85 -0.24 6.49
CA VAL A 815 -5.49 0.85 5.73
C VAL A 815 -6.81 0.38 5.09
N HIS A 816 -6.96 -0.93 4.85
CA HIS A 816 -8.23 -1.51 4.39
C HIS A 816 -9.40 -1.37 5.38
N LEU A 817 -9.14 -1.12 6.67
CA LEU A 817 -10.17 -0.82 7.66
C LEU A 817 -10.56 0.66 7.67
N MET A 818 -9.81 1.49 6.94
CA MET A 818 -10.05 2.93 6.83
C MET A 818 -10.90 3.28 5.62
N PHE A 819 -11.49 2.32 4.90
CA PHE A 819 -12.42 2.64 3.81
C PHE A 819 -13.79 3.05 4.34
N LYS A 820 -14.44 4.01 3.66
CA LYS A 820 -15.82 4.44 4.00
C LYS A 820 -16.87 3.39 3.63
N SER A 821 -16.61 2.60 2.59
CA SER A 821 -17.55 1.63 2.02
C SER A 821 -16.85 0.29 1.72
N GLN A 822 -17.65 -0.76 1.56
CA GLN A 822 -17.15 -2.09 1.16
C GLN A 822 -16.62 -2.13 -0.28
N SER A 823 -16.96 -1.14 -1.11
CA SER A 823 -16.43 -0.98 -2.47
C SER A 823 -14.99 -0.43 -2.51
N LYS A 824 -14.43 -0.02 -1.36
CA LYS A 824 -13.00 0.34 -1.18
C LYS A 824 -12.50 1.41 -2.16
N ASN A 825 -13.30 2.46 -2.40
CA ASN A 825 -12.97 3.55 -3.33
C ASN A 825 -12.49 4.85 -2.65
N ALA A 826 -12.86 5.06 -1.37
CA ALA A 826 -12.53 6.28 -0.63
C ALA A 826 -12.10 5.99 0.82
N LEU A 827 -11.01 6.62 1.25
CA LEU A 827 -10.55 6.58 2.64
C LEU A 827 -11.39 7.51 3.52
N ALA A 828 -11.66 7.03 4.74
CA ALA A 828 -12.36 7.72 5.80
C ALA A 828 -11.54 8.88 6.35
N ASP A 829 -12.24 9.89 6.85
CA ASP A 829 -11.59 11.10 7.38
C ASP A 829 -10.88 10.76 8.70
N ASP A 830 -9.58 11.06 8.73
CA ASP A 830 -8.73 10.94 9.91
C ASP A 830 -7.77 12.13 9.95
N ASP A 831 -7.80 12.90 11.04
CA ASP A 831 -7.04 14.14 11.16
C ASP A 831 -5.53 13.92 11.09
N VAL A 832 -5.05 12.78 11.59
CA VAL A 832 -3.62 12.44 11.54
C VAL A 832 -3.23 12.13 10.10
N LEU A 833 -4.03 11.32 9.40
CA LEU A 833 -3.80 10.96 8.00
C LEU A 833 -3.83 12.19 7.10
N ILE A 834 -4.84 13.05 7.24
CA ILE A 834 -5.01 14.27 6.43
C ILE A 834 -3.80 15.20 6.63
N LYS A 835 -3.33 15.37 7.87
CA LYS A 835 -2.14 16.18 8.15
C LYS A 835 -0.89 15.58 7.54
N GLU A 836 -0.70 14.26 7.62
CA GLU A 836 0.48 13.61 7.06
C GLU A 836 0.53 13.73 5.53
N ILE A 837 -0.60 13.51 4.85
CA ILE A 837 -0.73 13.74 3.41
C ILE A 837 -0.43 15.19 3.06
N LYS A 838 -0.99 16.13 3.83
CA LYS A 838 -0.72 17.55 3.63
C LYS A 838 0.78 17.87 3.76
N TYR A 839 1.45 17.38 4.80
CA TYR A 839 2.87 17.63 5.00
C TYR A 839 3.75 17.01 3.90
N CYS A 840 3.39 15.83 3.40
CA CYS A 840 4.02 15.20 2.25
C CYS A 840 3.94 16.11 1.01
N LEU A 841 2.73 16.58 0.68
CA LEU A 841 2.49 17.46 -0.46
C LEU A 841 3.15 18.84 -0.31
N GLU A 842 3.18 19.40 0.91
CA GLU A 842 3.87 20.66 1.18
C GLU A 842 5.39 20.54 1.01
N ALA A 843 5.99 19.37 1.28
CA ALA A 843 7.42 19.13 1.05
C ALA A 843 7.74 19.19 -0.46
N ILE A 844 6.96 18.47 -1.27
CA ILE A 844 7.06 18.49 -2.73
C ILE A 844 6.80 19.91 -3.28
N GLY A 845 5.79 20.60 -2.75
CA GLY A 845 5.45 21.97 -3.13
C GLY A 845 6.60 22.96 -2.90
N ARG A 846 7.39 22.80 -1.82
CA ARG A 846 8.58 23.65 -1.58
C ARG A 846 9.64 23.43 -2.67
N ARG A 847 9.93 22.17 -3.05
CA ARG A 847 10.88 21.84 -4.14
C ARG A 847 10.40 22.39 -5.48
N LEU A 848 9.10 22.24 -5.78
CA LEU A 848 8.48 22.79 -6.99
C LEU A 848 8.60 24.31 -7.08
N ARG A 849 8.36 25.02 -5.96
CA ARG A 849 8.46 26.48 -5.92
C ARG A 849 9.87 26.96 -6.29
N ILE A 850 10.90 26.28 -5.79
CA ILE A 850 12.30 26.60 -6.09
C ILE A 850 12.54 26.46 -7.61
N TYR A 851 12.15 25.32 -8.18
CA TYR A 851 12.24 25.06 -9.61
C TYR A 851 11.49 26.12 -10.45
N LEU A 852 10.24 26.43 -10.11
CA LEU A 852 9.43 27.42 -10.86
C LEU A 852 10.01 28.83 -10.75
N ASN A 853 10.53 29.21 -9.59
CA ASN A 853 11.20 30.51 -9.42
C ASN A 853 12.50 30.58 -10.23
N ARG A 854 13.31 29.51 -10.22
CA ARG A 854 14.52 29.39 -11.04
C ARG A 854 14.19 29.58 -12.52
N LYS A 855 13.18 28.85 -13.01
CA LYS A 855 12.68 28.94 -14.40
C LYS A 855 12.12 30.33 -14.74
N ALA A 856 11.42 30.96 -13.81
CA ALA A 856 10.90 32.31 -13.99
C ALA A 856 12.01 33.37 -14.04
N ASN A 857 13.08 33.20 -13.25
CA ASN A 857 14.24 34.08 -13.27
C ASN A 857 15.06 33.92 -14.56
N LEU A 858 15.30 32.68 -15.02
CA LEU A 858 15.94 32.40 -16.30
C LEU A 858 15.21 33.10 -17.46
N ARG A 859 13.88 32.92 -17.55
CA ARG A 859 13.06 33.60 -18.58
C ARG A 859 13.09 35.13 -18.49
N LYS A 860 13.22 35.69 -17.28
CA LYS A 860 13.37 37.15 -17.13
C LYS A 860 14.72 37.62 -17.66
N SER A 861 15.79 36.87 -17.37
CA SER A 861 17.14 37.14 -17.88
C SER A 861 17.19 37.01 -19.40
N GLU A 862 16.61 35.94 -19.97
CA GLU A 862 16.46 35.74 -21.43
C GLU A 862 15.71 36.91 -22.09
N ARG A 863 14.53 37.28 -21.56
CA ARG A 863 13.77 38.42 -22.08
C ARG A 863 14.56 39.72 -22.02
N ARG A 864 15.31 39.94 -20.94
CA ARG A 864 16.16 41.12 -20.79
C ARG A 864 17.30 41.10 -21.81
N ALA A 865 17.97 39.96 -22.00
CA ALA A 865 19.03 39.80 -22.98
C ALA A 865 18.52 40.05 -24.41
N SER A 866 17.38 39.45 -24.78
CA SER A 866 16.75 39.65 -26.11
C SER A 866 16.29 41.10 -26.33
N LEU A 867 15.76 41.77 -25.29
CA LEU A 867 15.46 43.20 -25.38
C LEU A 867 16.74 44.02 -25.59
N ILE A 868 17.79 43.76 -24.81
CA ILE A 868 19.08 44.43 -24.95
C ILE A 868 19.63 44.25 -26.37
N GLU A 869 19.64 43.02 -26.89
CA GLU A 869 20.05 42.69 -28.26
C GLU A 869 19.27 43.51 -29.30
N LYS A 870 17.95 43.65 -29.15
CA LYS A 870 17.12 44.46 -30.05
C LYS A 870 17.43 45.96 -29.99
N TYR A 871 17.87 46.47 -28.84
CA TYR A 871 18.15 47.90 -28.63
C TYR A 871 19.61 48.29 -28.88
N ILE A 872 20.57 47.37 -28.74
CA ILE A 872 22.00 47.62 -28.99
C ILE A 872 22.22 48.28 -30.36
N PRO A 873 21.73 47.72 -31.50
CA PRO A 873 21.96 48.33 -32.81
C PRO A 873 21.41 49.76 -32.93
N LYS A 874 20.25 50.02 -32.31
CA LYS A 874 19.62 51.36 -32.33
C LYS A 874 20.39 52.36 -31.47
N PHE A 875 20.90 51.92 -30.32
CA PHE A 875 21.72 52.74 -29.44
C PHE A 875 23.06 53.07 -30.10
N VAL A 876 23.72 52.07 -30.68
CA VAL A 876 24.93 52.22 -31.48
C VAL A 876 24.71 53.18 -32.64
N GLU A 877 23.61 53.03 -33.40
CA GLU A 877 23.29 53.94 -34.51
C GLU A 877 23.06 55.38 -34.03
N SER A 878 22.39 55.54 -32.88
CA SER A 878 22.18 56.86 -32.28
C SER A 878 23.49 57.50 -31.81
N LEU A 879 24.37 56.74 -31.15
CA LEU A 879 25.70 57.17 -30.74
C LEU A 879 26.56 57.54 -31.95
N TYR A 880 26.55 56.71 -32.99
CA TYR A 880 27.22 57.00 -34.25
C TYR A 880 26.72 58.33 -34.83
N ASN A 881 25.40 58.52 -34.91
CA ASN A 881 24.80 59.74 -35.45
C ASN A 881 25.15 61.00 -34.63
N ILE A 882 25.26 60.88 -33.30
CA ILE A 882 25.69 61.96 -32.42
C ILE A 882 27.18 62.27 -32.63
N ALA A 883 28.04 61.24 -32.58
CA ALA A 883 29.48 61.38 -32.76
C ALA A 883 29.87 61.92 -34.14
N SER A 884 29.04 61.64 -35.15
CA SER A 884 29.21 62.05 -36.55
C SER A 884 28.76 63.50 -36.84
N LYS A 885 27.97 64.13 -35.96
CA LYS A 885 27.46 65.50 -36.14
C LYS A 885 28.34 66.55 -35.44
N GLY A 886 28.56 67.69 -36.12
CA GLY A 886 29.35 68.82 -35.63
C GLY A 886 30.88 68.69 -35.83
N ASP A 887 31.65 69.62 -35.23
CA ASP A 887 33.13 69.58 -35.12
C ASP A 887 33.56 68.68 -33.94
N SER A 888 32.96 67.50 -33.87
CA SER A 888 33.27 66.47 -32.88
C SER A 888 34.70 65.93 -33.13
N VAL A 889 35.54 65.97 -32.10
CA VAL A 889 36.93 65.43 -32.12
C VAL A 889 36.95 63.93 -32.45
N TYR A 890 35.83 63.24 -32.29
CA TYR A 890 35.69 61.80 -32.52
C TYR A 890 35.28 61.45 -33.95
N LYS A 891 34.94 62.44 -34.79
CA LYS A 891 34.46 62.21 -36.17
C LYS A 891 35.46 61.46 -37.05
N ALA A 892 36.77 61.63 -36.80
CA ALA A 892 37.84 60.94 -37.53
C ALA A 892 38.20 59.55 -36.96
N LYS A 893 37.64 59.18 -35.79
CA LYS A 893 37.96 57.94 -35.07
C LYS A 893 36.81 56.92 -35.05
N VAL A 894 35.66 57.25 -35.63
CA VAL A 894 34.43 56.44 -35.50
C VAL A 894 34.04 55.87 -36.87
N ASN A 895 34.18 54.55 -37.03
CA ASN A 895 33.82 53.82 -38.26
C ASN A 895 32.48 53.08 -38.09
N LYS A 896 31.55 53.26 -39.04
CA LYS A 896 30.21 52.66 -39.00
C LYS A 896 30.22 51.12 -39.06
N LYS A 897 31.28 50.53 -39.63
CA LYS A 897 31.43 49.07 -39.72
C LYS A 897 31.90 48.46 -38.41
N GLU A 898 32.84 49.09 -37.71
CA GLU A 898 33.37 48.62 -36.42
C GLU A 898 32.34 48.69 -35.28
N LEU A 899 31.40 49.62 -35.37
CA LEU A 899 30.33 49.77 -34.37
C LEU A 899 29.16 48.79 -34.58
N ARG A 900 29.02 48.19 -35.78
CA ARG A 900 27.94 47.27 -36.13
C ARG A 900 28.30 45.79 -35.97
N LEU A 901 29.60 45.49 -35.88
CA LEU A 901 30.14 44.22 -35.38
C LEU A 901 29.97 44.18 -33.85
#